data_AF-A0A8J2JME1-F1
#
_entry.id   AF-A0A8J2JME1-F1
#
_cell.length_a   1.000
_cell.length_b   1.000
_cell.length_c   1.000
_cell.angle_alpha   90.00
_cell.angle_beta   90.00
_cell.angle_gamma   90.00
#
_symmetry.space_group_name_H-M   'P 1'
#
loop_
_entity.id
_entity.type
_entity.pdbx_description
1 polymer ?
#
loop_
_entity_poly.entity_id
_entity_poly.type
_entity_poly.pdbx_seq_one_letter_code
_entity_poly.pdbx_strand_id
1 'polypeptide(L)'
;MKNLLLLAVVAVSATLGVAQQCLPYTERIDCHPGPFTGNNREECIAMGCTFCDADVPDWNVPVCYLPKSYGYKMDGQPEDTGNGFRVTLKRATSLTMFGSDSETITLEVFFQSDYRLRIKVTDGTSRYEVPLQVDPAQPATGNRLYDVEFSNDPVFAFKVIRKATGTVIFDTSLGGLTFSDQFLQISTRLASKNLYGIGENEQLTFRHNFDKFPVFPLFTKDTFPDGNANMYGVHPQYTVLEEDGNAHSVLFVNSNAQEFVVLPAPGLLHRTIGGIIDIYIFLGPTPENTAQQYTEAIGRTPIPPYWALGFQLCKYGYDNLETMKAVVDRTLAAQIPQDVQYGDIDIMDGNKDFTVSQDRFGGLPAYVRELKAKGVKFMTILDPAIALGEAPGTYRAADLGKEMGVFLNNSDGTIFEGRVWPSSNVGFPDFSKNATREWWITMIKEFHDLLEFDALWIDMNEPDNFGNGDTNKGCPNNKYNNPPYVPKIRGDYLPTSTLCMDIEDSISLQYNTHSLYGWLESEPTAAGVLAATGKRPYVFSRSTYVGTGRWASHWLGDNYSKWRDIKTSIIGTLQFNQFGVPFVGPDICGHQGHVEEELCQRWHELGAFYPFSRNHNAYGMKDQDPASFGPAVAESTKKALEIRYTYLPYLYTLFFYHYTQGSTVFRALWHEFPTEIATQGIDTQFLLGPGFMVSPALNEGQRSVNAYFPNTRWFNLREGTEVNARGTTLNLNTPLDTINLHLRGGIIYPTQEPALNTELARRNDIGITIALDDNNSADGRMYNDDGDMLNPTESGKYYLVHHTYANGELISTVENNGYPRMAEIKLDTIRILGAPQNLSTATGFN
;
A
#
# COMPACT_ATOMS: atom_id res chain seq x y z
N MET A 1 -7.22 -10.57 97.83
CA MET A 1 -6.23 -9.50 98.04
C MET A 1 -5.80 -8.96 96.68
N LYS A 2 -6.06 -7.68 96.46
CA LYS A 2 -5.55 -6.69 95.48
C LYS A 2 -4.65 -7.13 94.30
N ASN A 3 -5.12 -6.74 93.10
CA ASN A 3 -4.48 -6.01 91.98
C ASN A 3 -2.98 -6.14 91.66
N LEU A 4 -2.65 -6.43 90.39
CA LEU A 4 -1.99 -5.53 89.39
C LEU A 4 -1.74 -6.32 88.07
N LEU A 5 -2.41 -6.02 86.95
CA LEU A 5 -1.89 -5.29 85.76
C LEU A 5 -0.74 -5.98 84.98
N LEU A 6 -1.01 -6.50 83.76
CA LEU A 6 -0.70 -5.84 82.48
C LEU A 6 -1.15 -6.67 81.25
N LEU A 7 -1.75 -5.99 80.27
CA LEU A 7 -2.09 -6.47 78.92
C LEU A 7 -0.83 -6.65 78.05
N ALA A 8 -0.80 -7.71 77.25
CA ALA A 8 -0.35 -7.71 75.85
C ALA A 8 -0.60 -9.10 75.23
N VAL A 9 -1.71 -9.29 74.51
CA VAL A 9 -1.90 -10.43 73.60
C VAL A 9 -1.97 -9.88 72.18
N VAL A 10 -1.06 -10.39 71.37
CA VAL A 10 -0.80 -10.08 69.97
C VAL A 10 -2.03 -10.40 69.13
N ALA A 11 -2.57 -9.41 68.43
CA ALA A 11 -3.43 -9.62 67.27
C ALA A 11 -2.51 -9.79 66.04
N VAL A 12 -2.18 -11.03 65.70
CA VAL A 12 -1.60 -11.35 64.38
C VAL A 12 -2.77 -11.35 63.39
N SER A 13 -2.91 -10.26 62.66
CA SER A 13 -3.75 -10.19 61.46
C SER A 13 -3.16 -11.13 60.41
N ALA A 14 -3.84 -12.24 60.15
CA ALA A 14 -3.56 -13.10 59.02
C ALA A 14 -3.94 -12.36 57.72
N THR A 15 -2.98 -11.70 57.09
CA THR A 15 -3.04 -11.39 55.65
C THR A 15 -2.76 -12.69 54.89
N LEU A 16 -3.80 -13.51 54.72
CA LEU A 16 -3.82 -14.53 53.68
C LEU A 16 -3.73 -13.78 52.35
N GLY A 17 -2.52 -13.71 51.79
CA GLY A 17 -2.28 -13.26 50.44
C GLY A 17 -3.06 -14.17 49.50
N VAL A 18 -4.17 -13.66 48.97
CA VAL A 18 -4.77 -14.22 47.76
C VAL A 18 -3.70 -14.08 46.70
N ALA A 19 -3.15 -15.21 46.24
CA ALA A 19 -2.24 -15.20 45.09
C ALA A 19 -2.99 -14.53 43.94
N GLN A 20 -2.54 -13.34 43.52
CA GLN A 20 -3.15 -12.64 42.41
C GLN A 20 -2.96 -13.51 41.16
N GLN A 21 -4.06 -14.10 40.69
CA GLN A 21 -4.03 -15.01 39.55
C GLN A 21 -3.59 -14.22 38.32
N CYS A 22 -2.48 -14.64 37.71
CA CYS A 22 -1.93 -13.95 36.55
C CYS A 22 -2.89 -14.00 35.37
N LEU A 23 -2.97 -12.91 34.61
CA LEU A 23 -3.61 -12.96 33.30
C LEU A 23 -2.83 -13.91 32.37
N PRO A 24 -3.53 -14.66 31.50
CA PRO A 24 -2.89 -15.38 30.41
C PRO A 24 -2.02 -14.43 29.60
N TYR A 25 -0.78 -14.84 29.28
CA TYR A 25 0.15 -13.96 28.58
C TYR A 25 -0.37 -13.45 27.24
N THR A 26 -1.24 -14.23 26.59
CA THR A 26 -1.88 -13.90 25.32
C THR A 26 -2.77 -12.66 25.40
N GLU A 27 -3.24 -12.28 26.58
CA GLU A 27 -4.13 -11.12 26.81
C GLU A 27 -3.44 -9.93 27.48
N ARG A 28 -2.14 -10.02 27.74
CA ARG A 28 -1.42 -8.96 28.47
C ARG A 28 -1.15 -7.78 27.55
N ILE A 29 -1.53 -6.59 28.01
CA ILE A 29 -1.16 -5.31 27.40
C ILE A 29 -0.02 -4.73 28.22
N ASP A 30 1.12 -4.47 27.58
CA ASP A 30 2.30 -3.88 28.21
C ASP A 30 1.95 -2.58 28.96
N CYS A 31 2.44 -2.47 30.19
CA CYS A 31 2.11 -1.36 31.07
C CYS A 31 2.85 -0.07 30.73
N HIS A 32 4.07 -0.17 30.20
CA HIS A 32 4.88 1.01 29.90
C HIS A 32 5.83 0.69 28.72
N PRO A 33 5.30 0.64 27.49
CA PRO A 33 6.11 0.27 26.33
C PRO A 33 7.24 1.28 26.10
N GLY A 34 8.50 0.85 26.00
CA GLY A 34 9.66 1.73 25.80
C GLY A 34 10.99 1.07 26.21
N PRO A 35 12.12 1.80 26.25
CA PRO A 35 13.43 1.26 26.68
C PRO A 35 13.45 0.81 28.14
N PHE A 36 12.41 1.13 28.91
CA PHE A 36 12.18 0.61 30.24
C PHE A 36 11.66 -0.84 30.13
N THR A 37 12.57 -1.82 30.11
CA THR A 37 12.17 -3.21 30.31
C THR A 37 11.78 -3.38 31.76
N GLY A 38 10.47 -3.27 32.07
CA GLY A 38 9.85 -3.48 33.38
C GLY A 38 9.99 -4.91 33.92
N ASN A 39 11.17 -5.50 33.80
CA ASN A 39 11.57 -6.77 34.38
C ASN A 39 11.79 -6.66 35.90
N ASN A 40 11.79 -5.43 36.43
CA ASN A 40 11.83 -5.17 37.86
C ASN A 40 10.40 -5.18 38.44
N ARG A 41 10.14 -6.15 39.33
CA ARG A 41 8.85 -6.33 40.00
C ARG A 41 8.46 -5.12 40.84
N GLU A 42 9.39 -4.56 41.61
CA GLU A 42 9.13 -3.41 42.47
C GLU A 42 8.74 -2.17 41.64
N GLU A 43 9.43 -1.90 40.53
CA GLU A 43 9.12 -0.78 39.63
C GLU A 43 7.74 -0.96 38.97
N CYS A 44 7.45 -2.16 38.47
CA CYS A 44 6.15 -2.47 37.89
C CYS A 44 4.98 -2.22 38.86
N ILE A 45 5.12 -2.71 40.10
CA ILE A 45 4.10 -2.52 41.14
C ILE A 45 4.03 -1.05 41.57
N ALA A 46 5.17 -0.36 41.66
CA ALA A 46 5.22 1.06 42.03
C ALA A 46 4.53 1.96 41.00
N MET A 47 4.55 1.60 39.71
CA MET A 47 3.75 2.28 38.70
C MET A 47 2.26 2.07 38.94
N GLY A 48 1.84 0.94 39.50
CA GLY A 48 0.42 0.54 39.64
C GLY A 48 -0.01 -0.52 38.62
N CYS A 49 0.97 -1.15 37.97
CA CYS A 49 0.77 -2.25 37.03
C CYS A 49 0.65 -3.61 37.75
N THR A 50 0.39 -4.66 36.99
CA THR A 50 0.47 -6.05 37.48
C THR A 50 1.76 -6.70 36.99
N PHE A 51 2.53 -7.29 37.91
CA PHE A 51 3.72 -8.08 37.58
C PHE A 51 3.42 -9.57 37.66
N CYS A 52 3.74 -10.33 36.61
CA CYS A 52 3.78 -11.78 36.64
C CYS A 52 4.75 -12.37 35.60
N ASP A 53 5.72 -13.13 36.10
CA ASP A 53 6.74 -13.87 35.37
C ASP A 53 6.46 -15.39 35.32
N ALA A 54 5.35 -15.84 35.88
CA ALA A 54 4.93 -17.25 35.80
C ALA A 54 4.36 -17.60 34.41
N ASP A 55 4.70 -18.80 33.94
CA ASP A 55 4.21 -19.40 32.68
C ASP A 55 4.39 -18.51 31.44
N VAL A 56 5.43 -17.66 31.45
CA VAL A 56 5.82 -16.86 30.29
C VAL A 56 6.86 -17.59 29.45
N PRO A 57 6.65 -17.74 28.14
CA PRO A 57 7.68 -18.26 27.24
C PRO A 57 8.94 -17.37 27.16
N ASP A 58 10.06 -17.94 26.67
CA ASP A 58 11.37 -17.27 26.49
C ASP A 58 11.42 -16.20 25.37
N TRP A 59 10.34 -15.44 25.16
CA TRP A 59 10.24 -14.37 24.16
C TRP A 59 9.48 -13.15 24.71
N ASN A 60 9.32 -12.10 23.91
CA ASN A 60 8.83 -10.76 24.27
C ASN A 60 7.39 -10.72 24.84
N VAL A 61 7.16 -11.36 25.97
CA VAL A 61 5.91 -11.34 26.72
C VAL A 61 5.97 -10.23 27.77
N PRO A 62 4.95 -9.37 27.86
CA PRO A 62 4.86 -8.42 28.96
C PRO A 62 4.72 -9.13 30.31
N VAL A 63 5.79 -9.14 31.10
CA VAL A 63 5.76 -9.58 32.52
C VAL A 63 5.19 -8.48 33.41
N CYS A 64 5.34 -7.21 33.02
CA CYS A 64 4.65 -6.07 33.58
C CYS A 64 3.53 -5.63 32.62
N TYR A 65 2.28 -5.65 33.07
CA TYR A 65 1.12 -5.38 32.22
C TYR A 65 0.03 -4.57 32.93
N LEU A 66 -0.82 -3.92 32.15
CA LEU A 66 -1.93 -3.11 32.66
C LEU A 66 -2.94 -3.98 33.42
N PRO A 67 -3.43 -3.55 34.59
CA PRO A 67 -4.53 -4.24 35.27
C PRO A 67 -5.82 -4.12 34.44
N LYS A 68 -6.72 -5.12 34.49
CA LYS A 68 -8.01 -5.07 33.77
C LYS A 68 -8.88 -3.84 34.15
N SER A 69 -8.64 -3.23 35.31
CA SER A 69 -9.30 -2.01 35.76
C SER A 69 -8.74 -0.72 35.15
N TYR A 70 -7.70 -0.80 34.31
CA TYR A 70 -7.12 0.34 33.63
C TYR A 70 -7.94 0.76 32.41
N GLY A 71 -8.23 2.05 32.29
CA GLY A 71 -8.94 2.65 31.16
C GLY A 71 -9.94 3.70 31.61
N TYR A 72 -11.10 3.72 30.97
CA TYR A 72 -12.18 4.67 31.23
C TYR A 72 -13.45 3.95 31.67
N LYS A 73 -14.41 4.67 32.27
CA LYS A 73 -15.77 4.19 32.57
C LYS A 73 -16.81 5.11 31.96
N MET A 74 -17.94 4.55 31.55
CA MET A 74 -19.09 5.33 31.11
C MET A 74 -19.57 6.26 32.23
N ASP A 75 -19.72 7.53 31.90
CA ASP A 75 -20.34 8.56 32.74
C ASP A 75 -21.78 8.79 32.26
N GLY A 76 -22.70 7.96 32.75
CA GLY A 76 -24.08 7.91 32.28
C GLY A 76 -24.35 6.76 31.31
N GLN A 77 -25.46 6.87 30.56
CA GLN A 77 -25.84 5.91 29.52
C GLN A 77 -25.45 6.44 28.14
N PRO A 78 -25.20 5.57 27.14
CA PRO A 78 -25.03 5.99 25.75
C PRO A 78 -26.21 6.85 25.27
N GLU A 79 -25.91 8.02 24.70
CA GLU A 79 -26.87 8.93 24.08
C GLU A 79 -27.12 8.50 22.63
N ASP A 80 -28.37 8.28 22.25
CA ASP A 80 -28.76 8.04 20.86
C ASP A 80 -28.76 9.37 20.09
N THR A 81 -27.94 9.48 19.05
CA THR A 81 -27.81 10.69 18.23
C THR A 81 -28.73 10.68 17.01
N GLY A 82 -29.59 9.66 16.88
CA GLY A 82 -30.46 9.41 15.74
C GLY A 82 -29.77 8.65 14.59
N ASN A 83 -28.45 8.76 14.45
CA ASN A 83 -27.66 8.02 13.46
C ASN A 83 -26.38 7.40 14.05
N GLY A 84 -26.45 7.03 15.33
CA GLY A 84 -25.24 6.68 16.06
C GLY A 84 -25.43 6.70 17.57
N PHE A 85 -24.30 6.71 18.28
CA PHE A 85 -24.25 6.86 19.72
C PHE A 85 -23.19 7.87 20.11
N ARG A 86 -23.42 8.60 21.20
CA ARG A 86 -22.40 9.37 21.91
C ARG A 86 -22.26 8.81 23.32
N VAL A 87 -21.02 8.55 23.74
CA VAL A 87 -20.69 8.00 25.05
C VAL A 87 -19.64 8.88 25.71
N THR A 88 -19.99 9.47 26.85
CA THR A 88 -19.05 10.20 27.70
C THR A 88 -18.32 9.21 28.60
N LEU A 89 -17.00 9.29 28.63
CA LEU A 89 -16.12 8.37 29.33
C LEU A 89 -15.22 9.15 30.31
N LYS A 90 -15.20 8.74 31.57
CA LYS A 90 -14.32 9.30 32.61
C LYS A 90 -13.20 8.33 32.94
N ARG A 91 -11.99 8.87 33.11
CA ARG A 91 -10.82 8.06 33.44
C ARG A 91 -11.04 7.28 34.74
N ALA A 92 -10.75 5.98 34.72
CA ALA A 92 -11.08 5.07 35.82
C ALA A 92 -9.90 4.77 36.77
N THR A 93 -8.75 5.41 36.54
CA THR A 93 -7.48 5.11 37.19
C THR A 93 -6.61 6.36 37.29
N SER A 94 -5.75 6.42 38.31
CA SER A 94 -4.69 7.43 38.42
C SER A 94 -3.37 6.99 37.78
N LEU A 95 -3.26 5.73 37.32
CA LEU A 95 -2.09 5.22 36.59
C LEU A 95 -1.92 6.02 35.30
N THR A 96 -0.75 6.61 35.13
CA THR A 96 -0.33 7.30 33.90
C THR A 96 0.87 6.58 33.31
N MET A 97 0.91 6.44 31.98
CA MET A 97 2.08 5.91 31.29
C MET A 97 3.08 7.03 31.00
N PHE A 98 2.61 8.07 30.30
CA PHE A 98 3.47 9.14 29.78
C PHE A 98 3.03 10.55 30.19
N GLY A 99 2.11 10.67 31.15
CA GLY A 99 1.54 11.94 31.59
C GLY A 99 0.45 12.49 30.66
N SER A 100 -0.13 13.63 31.06
CA SER A 100 -1.09 14.42 30.25
C SER A 100 -2.30 13.63 29.74
N ASP A 101 -2.81 12.68 30.53
CA ASP A 101 -4.01 11.91 30.21
C ASP A 101 -5.26 12.79 30.29
N SER A 102 -6.20 12.58 29.37
CA SER A 102 -7.47 13.30 29.34
C SER A 102 -8.42 12.71 30.40
N GLU A 103 -8.90 13.54 31.34
CA GLU A 103 -9.77 13.05 32.42
C GLU A 103 -11.18 12.65 31.92
N THR A 104 -11.63 13.27 30.84
CA THR A 104 -12.90 12.96 30.17
C THR A 104 -12.66 12.89 28.67
N ILE A 105 -13.15 11.82 28.05
CA ILE A 105 -13.17 11.63 26.60
C ILE A 105 -14.58 11.33 26.13
N THR A 106 -14.86 11.61 24.87
CA THR A 106 -16.13 11.32 24.20
C THR A 106 -15.87 10.33 23.08
N LEU A 107 -16.59 9.21 23.10
CA LEU A 107 -16.67 8.28 21.98
C LEU A 107 -17.95 8.55 21.20
N GLU A 108 -17.83 8.75 19.90
CA GLU A 108 -18.95 8.90 18.97
C GLU A 108 -18.93 7.77 17.94
N VAL A 109 -20.05 7.08 17.80
CA VAL A 109 -20.30 6.06 16.77
C VAL A 109 -21.20 6.69 15.72
N PHE A 110 -20.82 6.62 14.46
CA PHE A 110 -21.60 7.10 13.32
C PHE A 110 -21.95 5.92 12.41
N PHE A 111 -23.25 5.68 12.21
CA PHE A 111 -23.75 4.69 11.27
C PHE A 111 -23.82 5.33 9.88
N GLN A 112 -22.70 5.28 9.14
CA GLN A 112 -22.58 5.99 7.87
C GLN A 112 -23.38 5.33 6.75
N SER A 113 -23.38 3.99 6.69
CA SER A 113 -24.19 3.20 5.76
C SER A 113 -24.56 1.84 6.36
N ASP A 114 -25.25 1.01 5.60
CA ASP A 114 -25.56 -0.35 6.04
C ASP A 114 -24.30 -1.24 6.18
N TYR A 115 -23.18 -0.87 5.57
CA TYR A 115 -21.93 -1.64 5.55
C TYR A 115 -20.72 -0.89 6.12
N ARG A 116 -20.85 0.40 6.44
CA ARG A 116 -19.77 1.26 6.93
C ARG A 116 -20.17 1.99 8.21
N LEU A 117 -19.34 1.87 9.24
CA LEU A 117 -19.44 2.69 10.45
C LEU A 117 -18.12 3.42 10.74
N ARG A 118 -18.23 4.53 11.46
CA ARG A 118 -17.10 5.30 11.98
C ARG A 118 -17.17 5.39 13.51
N ILE A 119 -16.05 5.26 14.19
CA ILE A 119 -15.92 5.41 15.63
C ILE A 119 -14.83 6.44 15.90
N LYS A 120 -15.17 7.53 16.57
CA LYS A 120 -14.27 8.64 16.84
C LYS A 120 -14.16 8.88 18.33
N VAL A 121 -12.94 9.04 18.85
CA VAL A 121 -12.68 9.36 20.26
C VAL A 121 -11.94 10.69 20.36
N THR A 122 -12.48 11.62 21.14
CA THR A 122 -11.93 12.96 21.37
C THR A 122 -12.01 13.33 22.84
N ASP A 123 -11.40 14.44 23.27
CA ASP A 123 -11.40 14.89 24.67
C ASP A 123 -12.00 16.30 24.88
N GLY A 124 -12.73 16.80 23.88
CA GLY A 124 -13.31 18.14 23.91
C GLY A 124 -12.31 19.28 23.69
N THR A 125 -11.03 18.97 23.47
CA THR A 125 -10.02 19.95 23.04
C THR A 125 -9.85 19.93 21.52
N SER A 126 -9.25 21.00 20.97
CA SER A 126 -8.90 21.05 19.55
C SER A 126 -7.63 20.25 19.30
N ARG A 127 -7.77 18.96 19.00
CA ARG A 127 -6.65 18.07 18.63
C ARG A 127 -6.47 18.03 17.12
N TYR A 128 -5.26 17.66 16.68
CA TYR A 128 -4.99 17.43 15.26
C TYR A 128 -5.86 16.29 14.72
N GLU A 129 -6.46 16.52 13.56
CA GLU A 129 -7.14 15.50 12.75
C GLU A 129 -6.54 15.51 11.36
N VAL A 130 -6.34 14.33 10.78
CA VAL A 130 -5.82 14.21 9.42
C VAL A 130 -6.79 14.90 8.46
N PRO A 131 -6.33 15.78 7.54
CA PRO A 131 -7.18 16.42 6.54
C PRO A 131 -7.57 15.46 5.41
N LEU A 132 -7.83 14.19 5.74
CA LEU A 132 -8.27 13.17 4.80
C LEU A 132 -9.75 13.38 4.48
N GLN A 133 -10.05 13.67 3.22
CA GLN A 133 -11.43 13.68 2.75
C GLN A 133 -11.93 12.23 2.62
N VAL A 134 -12.91 11.86 3.44
CA VAL A 134 -13.64 10.60 3.31
C VAL A 134 -14.95 10.85 2.59
N ASP A 135 -15.13 10.22 1.44
CA ASP A 135 -16.31 10.41 0.60
C ASP A 135 -17.58 9.85 1.30
N PRO A 136 -18.72 10.55 1.19
CA PRO A 136 -19.95 10.15 1.85
C PRO A 136 -20.45 8.82 1.28
N ALA A 137 -20.80 7.88 2.17
CA ALA A 137 -21.47 6.65 1.75
C ALA A 137 -22.95 6.90 1.50
N GLN A 138 -23.59 5.93 0.85
CA GLN A 138 -25.05 5.85 0.81
C GLN A 138 -25.63 5.76 2.23
N PRO A 139 -26.61 6.60 2.60
CA PRO A 139 -27.22 6.54 3.93
C PRO A 139 -27.77 5.15 4.25
N ALA A 140 -27.67 4.74 5.52
CA ALA A 140 -28.22 3.47 5.98
C ALA A 140 -29.73 3.38 5.69
N THR A 141 -30.17 2.26 5.12
CA THR A 141 -31.58 2.04 4.76
C THR A 141 -32.40 1.35 5.86
N GLY A 142 -31.77 1.14 7.03
CA GLY A 142 -32.33 0.39 8.15
C GLY A 142 -31.92 -1.09 8.17
N ASN A 143 -31.18 -1.54 7.14
CA ASN A 143 -30.70 -2.92 7.00
C ASN A 143 -29.19 -3.04 7.27
N ARG A 144 -28.71 -2.36 8.33
CA ARG A 144 -27.30 -2.43 8.71
C ARG A 144 -26.85 -3.87 8.87
N LEU A 145 -25.63 -4.16 8.43
CA LEU A 145 -24.98 -5.46 8.56
C LEU A 145 -24.39 -5.69 9.96
N TYR A 146 -24.36 -4.64 10.79
CA TYR A 146 -23.68 -4.62 12.07
C TYR A 146 -24.54 -4.02 13.19
N ASP A 147 -24.24 -4.43 14.41
CA ASP A 147 -24.69 -3.83 15.66
C ASP A 147 -23.48 -3.44 16.54
N VAL A 148 -23.72 -2.52 17.48
CA VAL A 148 -22.70 -2.03 18.42
C VAL A 148 -23.21 -2.22 19.84
N GLU A 149 -22.39 -2.87 20.67
CA GLU A 149 -22.68 -3.12 22.08
C GLU A 149 -21.63 -2.46 22.98
N PHE A 150 -22.07 -1.94 24.13
CA PHE A 150 -21.21 -1.29 25.12
C PHE A 150 -21.19 -2.09 26.43
N SER A 151 -20.02 -2.16 27.07
CA SER A 151 -19.81 -2.74 28.40
C SER A 151 -19.13 -1.71 29.31
N ASN A 152 -19.33 -1.83 30.63
CA ASN A 152 -18.68 -0.99 31.64
C ASN A 152 -18.10 -1.79 32.82
N ASP A 153 -17.81 -3.08 32.62
CA ASP A 153 -17.31 -3.99 33.64
C ASP A 153 -16.07 -4.75 33.16
N PRO A 154 -14.90 -4.62 33.82
CA PRO A 154 -14.60 -3.72 34.95
C PRO A 154 -14.39 -2.25 34.53
N VAL A 155 -14.18 -2.00 33.23
CA VAL A 155 -14.02 -0.70 32.57
C VAL A 155 -14.80 -0.70 31.26
N PHE A 156 -14.89 0.47 30.63
CA PHE A 156 -15.54 0.64 29.34
C PHE A 156 -14.89 -0.22 28.26
N ALA A 157 -15.74 -0.90 27.49
CA ALA A 157 -15.39 -1.56 26.23
C ALA A 157 -16.59 -1.48 25.28
N PHE A 158 -16.34 -1.67 23.99
CA PHE A 158 -17.39 -1.81 23.00
C PHE A 158 -17.06 -2.94 22.02
N LYS A 159 -18.13 -3.47 21.41
CA LYS A 159 -18.06 -4.51 20.40
C LYS A 159 -18.80 -4.08 19.15
N VAL A 160 -18.28 -4.46 18.00
CA VAL A 160 -18.99 -4.41 16.72
C VAL A 160 -19.27 -5.85 16.29
N ILE A 161 -20.53 -6.13 15.99
CA ILE A 161 -21.04 -7.49 15.78
C ILE A 161 -21.68 -7.57 14.41
N ARG A 162 -21.28 -8.56 13.60
CA ARG A 162 -21.96 -8.90 12.35
C ARG A 162 -23.33 -9.50 12.66
N LYS A 163 -24.40 -8.87 12.22
CA LYS A 163 -25.78 -9.28 12.56
C LYS A 163 -26.18 -10.63 11.99
N ALA A 164 -25.72 -10.93 10.78
CA ALA A 164 -26.12 -12.15 10.08
C ALA A 164 -25.63 -13.43 10.78
N THR A 165 -24.48 -13.36 11.47
CA THR A 165 -23.77 -14.53 12.01
C THR A 165 -23.59 -14.47 13.53
N GLY A 166 -23.70 -13.28 14.13
CA GLY A 166 -23.33 -13.04 15.53
C GLY A 166 -21.82 -12.93 15.77
N THR A 167 -21.00 -12.95 14.71
CA THR A 167 -19.54 -12.83 14.81
C THR A 167 -19.15 -11.46 15.37
N VAL A 168 -18.35 -11.43 16.44
CA VAL A 168 -17.74 -10.19 16.96
C VAL A 168 -16.53 -9.86 16.09
N ILE A 169 -16.58 -8.73 15.38
CA ILE A 169 -15.55 -8.33 14.42
C ILE A 169 -14.56 -7.29 14.97
N PHE A 170 -14.96 -6.57 16.02
CA PHE A 170 -14.09 -5.63 16.75
C PHE A 170 -14.50 -5.64 18.21
N ASP A 171 -13.57 -5.86 19.15
CA ASP A 171 -13.85 -6.01 20.58
C ASP A 171 -12.74 -5.43 21.45
N THR A 172 -13.02 -4.29 22.08
CA THR A 172 -12.04 -3.58 22.90
C THR A 172 -11.89 -4.10 24.33
N SER A 173 -12.56 -5.21 24.68
CA SER A 173 -12.55 -5.79 26.03
C SER A 173 -11.20 -6.38 26.47
N LEU A 174 -10.21 -6.45 25.58
CA LEU A 174 -8.82 -6.69 25.99
C LEU A 174 -8.33 -5.61 26.97
N GLY A 175 -8.85 -4.39 26.85
CA GLY A 175 -8.58 -3.26 27.72
C GLY A 175 -7.38 -2.43 27.26
N GLY A 176 -6.91 -1.53 28.13
CA GLY A 176 -5.75 -0.69 27.81
C GLY A 176 -6.08 0.56 26.99
N LEU A 177 -7.35 1.01 26.96
CA LEU A 177 -7.72 2.29 26.35
C LEU A 177 -6.99 3.43 27.07
N THR A 178 -6.11 4.12 26.36
CA THR A 178 -5.39 5.30 26.83
C THR A 178 -5.63 6.45 25.87
N PHE A 179 -5.80 7.63 26.43
CA PHE A 179 -5.97 8.85 25.67
C PHE A 179 -5.23 9.97 26.41
N SER A 180 -4.03 10.29 25.96
CA SER A 180 -3.21 11.40 26.45
C SER A 180 -2.72 12.25 25.29
N ASP A 181 -2.10 13.40 25.61
CA ASP A 181 -1.64 14.34 24.59
C ASP A 181 -0.69 13.71 23.56
N GLN A 182 0.25 12.85 24.01
CA GLN A 182 1.26 12.22 23.15
C GLN A 182 1.31 10.70 23.26
N PHE A 183 0.23 10.07 23.73
CA PHE A 183 0.08 8.63 23.74
C PHE A 183 -1.39 8.21 23.72
N LEU A 184 -1.83 7.65 22.60
CA LEU A 184 -3.16 7.09 22.42
C LEU A 184 -3.00 5.60 22.17
N GLN A 185 -3.85 4.80 22.82
CA GLN A 185 -3.79 3.34 22.69
C GLN A 185 -5.19 2.75 22.72
N ILE A 186 -5.45 1.81 21.82
CA ILE A 186 -6.68 1.01 21.80
C ILE A 186 -6.37 -0.40 21.32
N SER A 187 -6.97 -1.40 21.97
CA SER A 187 -6.85 -2.80 21.60
C SER A 187 -8.15 -3.32 21.01
N THR A 188 -8.06 -4.38 20.20
CA THR A 188 -9.22 -5.14 19.74
C THR A 188 -8.90 -6.63 19.66
N ARG A 189 -9.84 -7.50 20.04
CA ARG A 189 -9.83 -8.89 19.57
C ARG A 189 -10.28 -8.94 18.11
N LEU A 190 -9.81 -9.94 17.38
CA LEU A 190 -10.17 -10.16 15.98
C LEU A 190 -11.07 -11.39 15.85
N ALA A 191 -11.92 -11.40 14.81
CA ALA A 191 -12.82 -12.51 14.52
C ALA A 191 -12.10 -13.81 14.14
N SER A 192 -10.86 -13.74 13.66
CA SER A 192 -10.04 -14.88 13.28
C SER A 192 -8.54 -14.53 13.32
N LYS A 193 -7.68 -15.52 13.04
CA LYS A 193 -6.23 -15.32 12.82
C LYS A 193 -5.86 -15.04 11.36
N ASN A 194 -6.83 -14.74 10.50
CA ASN A 194 -6.59 -14.46 9.09
C ASN A 194 -6.51 -12.94 8.89
N LEU A 195 -5.42 -12.34 9.39
CA LEU A 195 -5.17 -10.91 9.35
C LEU A 195 -4.20 -10.58 8.21
N TYR A 196 -4.52 -9.52 7.45
CA TYR A 196 -3.78 -9.02 6.28
C TYR A 196 -3.75 -7.49 6.27
N GLY A 197 -2.73 -6.88 5.68
CA GLY A 197 -2.57 -5.41 5.60
C GLY A 197 -1.54 -4.89 6.61
N ILE A 198 -1.74 -3.66 7.07
CA ILE A 198 -0.79 -2.84 7.84
C ILE A 198 0.47 -2.59 7.01
N GLY A 199 0.75 -1.35 6.66
CA GLY A 199 1.94 -1.05 5.85
C GLY A 199 2.33 0.42 5.93
N GLU A 200 3.47 0.80 5.37
CA GLU A 200 4.34 -0.02 4.54
C GLU A 200 5.49 -0.69 5.31
N ASN A 201 5.66 -2.00 5.12
CA ASN A 201 6.75 -2.82 5.68
C ASN A 201 7.06 -4.00 4.73
N GLU A 202 8.29 -4.55 4.76
CA GLU A 202 8.68 -5.73 4.00
C GLU A 202 8.27 -7.04 4.72
N GLN A 203 6.97 -7.28 4.83
CA GLN A 203 6.46 -8.45 5.56
C GLN A 203 6.90 -9.76 4.89
N LEU A 204 7.34 -10.73 5.70
CA LEU A 204 7.85 -12.02 5.21
C LEU A 204 6.74 -13.03 4.85
N THR A 205 5.52 -12.79 5.34
CA THR A 205 4.33 -13.57 5.03
C THR A 205 3.16 -12.62 4.80
N PHE A 206 2.26 -12.93 3.86
CA PHE A 206 1.09 -12.07 3.61
C PHE A 206 0.05 -12.17 4.74
N ARG A 207 -0.18 -13.38 5.26
CA ARG A 207 -0.97 -13.59 6.48
C ARG A 207 -0.08 -13.28 7.68
N HIS A 208 -0.55 -12.41 8.57
CA HIS A 208 0.18 -12.04 9.79
C HIS A 208 0.40 -13.24 10.72
N ASN A 209 1.59 -13.29 11.33
CA ASN A 209 1.89 -14.21 12.41
C ASN A 209 1.39 -13.63 13.75
N PHE A 210 0.81 -14.47 14.60
CA PHE A 210 0.32 -14.11 15.93
C PHE A 210 1.29 -14.49 17.05
N ASP A 211 2.40 -15.15 16.73
CA ASP A 211 3.43 -15.56 17.67
C ASP A 211 4.42 -14.42 17.92
N LYS A 212 4.91 -14.31 19.16
CA LYS A 212 6.01 -13.41 19.55
C LYS A 212 5.72 -11.90 19.44
N PHE A 213 4.46 -11.48 19.47
CA PHE A 213 4.06 -10.07 19.50
C PHE A 213 4.74 -9.22 18.41
N PRO A 214 4.61 -9.56 17.12
CA PRO A 214 5.24 -8.77 16.08
C PRO A 214 4.69 -7.35 16.10
N VAL A 215 5.60 -6.39 15.94
CA VAL A 215 5.30 -4.96 15.92
C VAL A 215 5.51 -4.45 14.51
N PHE A 216 4.58 -3.61 14.05
CA PHE A 216 4.59 -2.96 12.74
C PHE A 216 4.53 -1.44 12.98
N PRO A 217 5.68 -0.77 13.15
CA PRO A 217 5.76 0.68 13.19
C PRO A 217 5.34 1.29 11.84
N LEU A 218 4.67 2.43 11.88
CA LEU A 218 4.29 3.24 10.73
C LEU A 218 4.70 4.69 10.97
N PHE A 219 5.60 5.17 10.13
CA PHE A 219 6.10 6.54 10.04
C PHE A 219 6.92 6.61 8.75
N THR A 220 6.59 7.50 7.81
CA THR A 220 7.20 7.49 6.47
C THR A 220 8.73 7.63 6.57
N LYS A 221 9.47 6.73 5.94
CA LYS A 221 10.91 6.67 6.13
C LYS A 221 11.63 6.15 4.90
N ASP A 222 12.60 6.93 4.42
CA ASP A 222 13.58 6.41 3.48
C ASP A 222 14.41 5.35 4.19
N THR A 223 14.18 4.12 3.76
CA THR A 223 14.92 2.99 4.25
C THR A 223 14.88 1.84 3.27
N PHE A 224 15.96 1.05 3.24
CA PHE A 224 15.92 -0.21 2.52
C PHE A 224 14.97 -1.21 3.19
N PRO A 225 14.27 -2.06 2.41
CA PRO A 225 13.39 -3.11 2.93
C PRO A 225 14.09 -3.98 3.99
N ASP A 226 13.53 -4.00 5.21
CA ASP A 226 14.11 -4.69 6.37
C ASP A 226 13.01 -5.23 7.31
N GLY A 227 12.29 -6.24 6.82
CA GLY A 227 11.26 -6.92 7.61
C GLY A 227 10.16 -5.97 8.07
N ASN A 228 9.96 -5.88 9.39
CA ASN A 228 8.89 -5.07 9.98
C ASN A 228 9.24 -3.59 10.17
N ALA A 229 10.41 -3.12 9.76
CA ALA A 229 10.73 -1.69 9.87
C ALA A 229 9.72 -0.84 9.08
N ASN A 230 9.41 0.36 9.59
CA ASN A 230 8.60 1.34 8.85
C ASN A 230 9.37 1.77 7.58
N MET A 231 8.65 1.85 6.47
CA MET A 231 9.18 2.23 5.17
C MET A 231 8.47 3.50 4.64
N TYR A 232 8.32 3.62 3.33
CA TYR A 232 8.01 4.88 2.66
C TYR A 232 6.57 5.37 2.90
N GLY A 233 5.61 4.46 3.02
CA GLY A 233 4.19 4.76 3.21
C GLY A 233 3.60 4.46 4.59
N VAL A 234 2.47 5.10 4.89
CA VAL A 234 1.67 4.88 6.11
C VAL A 234 0.23 4.51 5.75
N HIS A 235 -0.08 3.22 5.91
CA HIS A 235 -1.35 2.54 5.64
C HIS A 235 -1.82 1.78 6.90
N PRO A 236 -2.42 2.48 7.87
CA PRO A 236 -2.98 1.91 9.10
C PRO A 236 -4.34 1.24 8.83
N GLN A 237 -4.38 0.36 7.82
CA GLN A 237 -5.53 -0.39 7.37
C GLN A 237 -5.24 -1.89 7.41
N TYR A 238 -6.21 -2.69 7.83
CA TYR A 238 -6.13 -4.14 7.76
C TYR A 238 -7.45 -4.77 7.35
N THR A 239 -7.37 -6.04 6.92
CA THR A 239 -8.51 -6.89 6.59
C THR A 239 -8.44 -8.19 7.37
N VAL A 240 -9.58 -8.64 7.87
CA VAL A 240 -9.74 -9.94 8.52
C VAL A 240 -10.70 -10.79 7.69
N LEU A 241 -10.24 -11.97 7.30
CA LEU A 241 -11.10 -13.01 6.74
C LEU A 241 -11.69 -13.84 7.89
N GLU A 242 -12.98 -13.70 8.12
CA GLU A 242 -13.74 -14.39 9.16
C GLU A 242 -13.78 -15.92 8.89
N GLU A 243 -14.02 -16.72 9.93
CA GLU A 243 -13.96 -18.18 9.85
C GLU A 243 -15.00 -18.79 8.89
N ASP A 244 -16.07 -18.06 8.57
CA ASP A 244 -17.14 -18.48 7.66
C ASP A 244 -16.96 -17.97 6.22
N GLY A 245 -15.84 -17.30 5.92
CA GLY A 245 -15.54 -16.71 4.62
C GLY A 245 -16.06 -15.28 4.45
N ASN A 246 -16.79 -14.71 5.42
CA ASN A 246 -17.05 -13.28 5.44
C ASN A 246 -15.75 -12.48 5.65
N ALA A 247 -15.78 -11.19 5.34
CA ALA A 247 -14.64 -10.32 5.60
C ALA A 247 -15.08 -8.95 6.12
N HIS A 248 -14.18 -8.32 6.87
CA HIS A 248 -14.24 -6.91 7.23
C HIS A 248 -12.86 -6.26 7.14
N SER A 249 -12.84 -4.97 6.82
CA SER A 249 -11.63 -4.15 6.84
C SER A 249 -11.77 -3.02 7.85
N VAL A 250 -10.67 -2.63 8.47
CA VAL A 250 -10.62 -1.55 9.46
C VAL A 250 -9.53 -0.56 9.07
N LEU A 251 -9.84 0.73 9.09
CA LEU A 251 -8.92 1.83 8.84
C LEU A 251 -8.84 2.71 10.09
N PHE A 252 -7.62 3.04 10.54
CA PHE A 252 -7.37 4.05 11.56
C PHE A 252 -6.89 5.34 10.88
N VAL A 253 -7.70 6.41 10.89
CA VAL A 253 -7.32 7.71 10.31
C VAL A 253 -6.44 8.47 11.31
N ASN A 254 -5.14 8.23 11.22
CA ASN A 254 -4.10 8.90 12.00
C ASN A 254 -2.79 8.94 11.19
N SER A 255 -2.08 10.06 11.20
CA SER A 255 -0.81 10.27 10.47
C SER A 255 0.38 10.57 11.39
N ASN A 256 0.18 10.53 12.71
CA ASN A 256 1.30 10.60 13.65
C ASN A 256 2.09 9.29 13.60
N ALA A 257 3.34 9.30 14.08
CA ALA A 257 4.09 8.07 14.25
C ALA A 257 3.31 7.08 15.13
N GLN A 258 3.20 5.84 14.69
CA GLN A 258 2.33 4.85 15.30
C GLN A 258 2.89 3.44 15.16
N GLU A 259 2.30 2.48 15.88
CA GLU A 259 2.62 1.07 15.73
C GLU A 259 1.38 0.20 15.94
N PHE A 260 1.36 -0.95 15.25
CA PHE A 260 0.45 -2.05 15.52
C PHE A 260 1.21 -3.21 16.16
N VAL A 261 0.72 -3.73 17.27
CA VAL A 261 1.22 -4.97 17.89
C VAL A 261 0.20 -6.07 17.69
N VAL A 262 0.59 -7.17 17.04
CA VAL A 262 -0.28 -8.36 16.92
C VAL A 262 -0.22 -9.14 18.23
N LEU A 263 -1.38 -9.38 18.83
CA LEU A 263 -1.52 -10.06 20.11
C LEU A 263 -1.90 -11.53 19.87
N PRO A 264 -1.35 -12.50 20.61
CA PRO A 264 -1.75 -13.91 20.49
C PRO A 264 -3.22 -14.20 20.88
N ALA A 265 -3.92 -13.21 21.45
CA ALA A 265 -5.26 -13.31 22.06
C ALA A 265 -6.38 -13.92 21.22
N PRO A 266 -6.34 -14.05 19.89
CA PRO A 266 -5.78 -13.17 18.85
C PRO A 266 -6.33 -11.74 18.89
N GLY A 267 -5.49 -10.73 18.66
CA GLY A 267 -5.90 -9.33 18.69
C GLY A 267 -4.90 -8.37 18.05
N LEU A 268 -5.24 -7.09 18.04
CA LEU A 268 -4.37 -5.99 17.65
C LEU A 268 -4.36 -4.92 18.74
N LEU A 269 -3.19 -4.32 18.96
CA LEU A 269 -3.02 -3.13 19.77
C LEU A 269 -2.49 -2.02 18.88
N HIS A 270 -3.24 -0.93 18.74
CA HIS A 270 -2.80 0.28 18.07
C HIS A 270 -2.28 1.28 19.09
N ARG A 271 -1.11 1.85 18.82
CA ARG A 271 -0.52 2.95 19.59
C ARG A 271 -0.11 4.07 18.66
N THR A 272 -0.42 5.30 19.01
CA THR A 272 0.01 6.48 18.25
C THR A 272 0.39 7.61 19.21
N ILE A 273 1.30 8.47 18.77
CA ILE A 273 1.88 9.53 19.60
C ILE A 273 1.14 10.86 19.50
N GLY A 274 -0.01 10.92 18.83
CA GLY A 274 -0.76 12.16 18.73
C GLY A 274 -2.05 12.04 17.91
N GLY A 275 -2.67 13.19 17.67
CA GLY A 275 -3.96 13.26 17.02
C GLY A 275 -5.09 12.68 17.87
N ILE A 276 -6.00 11.95 17.22
CA ILE A 276 -7.18 11.30 17.80
C ILE A 276 -7.25 9.82 17.41
N ILE A 277 -8.19 9.08 18.00
CA ILE A 277 -8.59 7.74 17.53
C ILE A 277 -9.81 7.91 16.63
N ASP A 278 -9.63 7.69 15.33
CA ASP A 278 -10.70 7.75 14.33
C ASP A 278 -10.68 6.47 13.49
N ILE A 279 -11.70 5.64 13.62
CA ILE A 279 -11.73 4.28 13.09
C ILE A 279 -12.90 4.15 12.13
N TYR A 280 -12.65 3.62 10.94
CA TYR A 280 -13.66 3.19 10.00
C TYR A 280 -13.66 1.68 9.89
N ILE A 281 -14.85 1.07 9.85
CA ILE A 281 -15.02 -0.37 9.67
C ILE A 281 -15.93 -0.61 8.47
N PHE A 282 -15.49 -1.46 7.55
CA PHE A 282 -16.13 -1.80 6.29
C PHE A 282 -16.48 -3.29 6.29
N LEU A 283 -17.74 -3.64 6.06
CA LEU A 283 -18.23 -5.01 6.14
C LEU A 283 -18.64 -5.55 4.77
N GLY A 284 -18.01 -6.65 4.34
CA GLY A 284 -18.45 -7.42 3.18
C GLY A 284 -19.65 -8.32 3.51
N PRO A 285 -20.07 -9.12 2.53
CA PRO A 285 -19.93 -10.54 2.77
C PRO A 285 -18.67 -11.11 2.12
N THR A 286 -18.08 -10.48 1.09
CA THR A 286 -16.83 -10.97 0.48
C THR A 286 -15.64 -10.04 0.76
N PRO A 287 -14.40 -10.55 0.66
CA PRO A 287 -13.19 -9.72 0.65
C PRO A 287 -13.22 -8.58 -0.38
N GLU A 288 -13.79 -8.83 -1.57
CA GLU A 288 -13.84 -7.80 -2.62
C GLU A 288 -14.78 -6.67 -2.22
N ASN A 289 -15.89 -6.98 -1.53
CA ASN A 289 -16.78 -5.94 -1.04
C ASN A 289 -16.09 -5.01 -0.04
N THR A 290 -15.22 -5.51 0.84
CA THR A 290 -14.52 -4.63 1.79
C THR A 290 -13.52 -3.73 1.07
N ALA A 291 -12.81 -4.23 0.05
CA ALA A 291 -11.94 -3.42 -0.81
C ALA A 291 -12.73 -2.33 -1.57
N GLN A 292 -13.89 -2.69 -2.12
CA GLN A 292 -14.76 -1.76 -2.85
C GLN A 292 -15.28 -0.63 -1.95
N GLN A 293 -15.69 -0.95 -0.71
CA GLN A 293 -16.19 0.02 0.26
C GLN A 293 -15.06 0.91 0.82
N TYR A 294 -13.88 0.34 1.05
CA TYR A 294 -12.71 1.09 1.49
C TYR A 294 -12.30 2.11 0.43
N THR A 295 -12.16 1.69 -0.84
CA THR A 295 -11.79 2.58 -1.95
C THR A 295 -12.91 3.56 -2.33
N GLU A 296 -14.19 3.21 -2.13
CA GLU A 296 -15.29 4.19 -2.18
C GLU A 296 -15.07 5.32 -1.18
N ALA A 297 -14.61 5.01 0.04
CA ALA A 297 -14.43 6.00 1.09
C ALA A 297 -13.20 6.88 0.89
N ILE A 298 -12.06 6.29 0.53
CA ILE A 298 -10.77 7.01 0.43
C ILE A 298 -10.49 7.55 -0.98
N GLY A 299 -11.29 7.14 -1.97
CA GLY A 299 -11.13 7.46 -3.37
C GLY A 299 -10.48 6.35 -4.17
N ARG A 300 -10.96 6.16 -5.40
CA ARG A 300 -10.49 5.11 -6.31
C ARG A 300 -9.36 5.62 -7.18
N THR A 301 -8.43 4.72 -7.50
CA THR A 301 -7.32 5.03 -8.39
C THR A 301 -7.82 5.19 -9.83
N PRO A 302 -7.55 6.33 -10.51
CA PRO A 302 -7.87 6.50 -11.91
C PRO A 302 -7.27 5.37 -12.77
N ILE A 303 -7.95 5.05 -13.87
CA ILE A 303 -7.43 4.07 -14.84
C ILE A 303 -6.08 4.62 -15.37
N PRO A 304 -4.95 3.90 -15.28
CA PRO A 304 -3.67 4.43 -15.76
C PRO A 304 -3.72 4.66 -17.28
N PRO A 305 -2.84 5.49 -17.86
CA PRO A 305 -2.65 5.46 -19.30
C PRO A 305 -2.27 4.05 -19.77
N TYR A 306 -2.80 3.62 -20.91
CA TYR A 306 -2.60 2.24 -21.38
C TYR A 306 -1.11 1.91 -21.59
N TRP A 307 -0.32 2.89 -22.06
CA TRP A 307 1.12 2.73 -22.25
C TRP A 307 1.87 2.48 -20.94
N ALA A 308 1.36 2.95 -19.80
CA ALA A 308 2.00 2.72 -18.51
C ALA A 308 1.95 1.24 -18.12
N LEU A 309 0.98 0.48 -18.64
CA LEU A 309 0.93 -0.97 -18.44
C LEU A 309 2.00 -1.72 -19.24
N GLY A 310 2.69 -1.09 -20.20
CA GLY A 310 3.82 -1.70 -20.89
C GLY A 310 5.02 -1.94 -19.97
N PHE A 311 6.04 -2.63 -20.49
CA PHE A 311 7.31 -2.82 -19.79
C PHE A 311 8.14 -1.54 -19.79
N GLN A 312 8.85 -1.33 -18.68
CA GLN A 312 9.52 -0.09 -18.38
C GLN A 312 10.97 -0.32 -17.98
N LEU A 313 11.88 0.52 -18.48
CA LEU A 313 13.31 0.36 -18.25
C LEU A 313 13.94 1.62 -17.65
N CYS A 314 14.61 1.44 -16.51
CA CYS A 314 15.27 2.49 -15.76
C CYS A 314 16.62 2.00 -15.24
N LYS A 315 17.51 2.94 -14.93
CA LYS A 315 18.75 2.73 -14.20
C LYS A 315 19.14 4.05 -13.55
N TYR A 316 19.45 4.02 -12.27
CA TYR A 316 20.17 5.12 -11.64
C TYR A 316 21.62 5.06 -12.11
N GLY A 317 22.04 6.06 -12.90
CA GLY A 317 23.41 6.12 -13.43
C GLY A 317 23.57 5.42 -14.77
N TYR A 318 22.99 6.00 -15.82
CA TYR A 318 23.41 5.73 -17.19
C TYR A 318 24.76 6.41 -17.51
N ASP A 319 25.20 7.36 -16.68
CA ASP A 319 26.41 8.20 -16.83
C ASP A 319 26.28 9.27 -17.92
N ASN A 320 25.74 8.93 -19.09
CA ASN A 320 25.55 9.86 -20.21
C ASN A 320 24.52 9.33 -21.23
N LEU A 321 24.14 10.19 -22.17
CA LEU A 321 23.14 9.89 -23.19
C LEU A 321 23.51 8.71 -24.10
N GLU A 322 24.79 8.50 -24.41
CA GLU A 322 25.20 7.41 -25.33
C GLU A 322 25.05 6.04 -24.66
N THR A 323 25.31 5.93 -23.36
CA THR A 323 25.02 4.70 -22.60
C THR A 323 23.52 4.42 -22.58
N MET A 324 22.69 5.44 -22.33
CA MET A 324 21.23 5.30 -22.35
C MET A 324 20.74 4.82 -23.72
N LYS A 325 21.21 5.41 -24.82
CA LYS A 325 20.92 4.95 -26.19
C LYS A 325 21.34 3.51 -26.41
N ALA A 326 22.55 3.14 -26.00
CA ALA A 326 23.06 1.78 -26.17
C ALA A 326 22.21 0.73 -25.44
N VAL A 327 21.59 1.08 -24.29
CA VAL A 327 20.67 0.22 -23.55
C VAL A 327 19.34 0.06 -24.29
N VAL A 328 18.76 1.16 -24.77
CA VAL A 328 17.52 1.12 -25.57
C VAL A 328 17.72 0.34 -26.87
N ASP A 329 18.81 0.61 -27.59
CA ASP A 329 19.11 -0.02 -28.89
C ASP A 329 19.29 -1.54 -28.77
N ARG A 330 19.99 -2.02 -27.74
CA ARG A 330 20.15 -3.48 -27.53
C ARG A 330 18.85 -4.15 -27.09
N THR A 331 18.00 -3.46 -26.33
CA THR A 331 16.67 -3.95 -25.94
C THR A 331 15.77 -4.10 -27.16
N LEU A 332 15.77 -3.10 -28.04
CA LEU A 332 15.05 -3.13 -29.32
C LEU A 332 15.62 -4.22 -30.25
N ALA A 333 16.95 -4.35 -30.35
CA ALA A 333 17.59 -5.39 -31.15
C ALA A 333 17.24 -6.81 -30.69
N ALA A 334 17.05 -7.00 -29.38
CA ALA A 334 16.57 -8.25 -28.78
C ALA A 334 15.06 -8.48 -28.96
N GLN A 335 14.33 -7.54 -29.59
CA GLN A 335 12.88 -7.61 -29.83
C GLN A 335 12.07 -7.71 -28.53
N ILE A 336 12.53 -7.05 -27.48
CA ILE A 336 11.87 -7.01 -26.19
C ILE A 336 10.88 -5.84 -26.19
N PRO A 337 9.59 -6.08 -25.87
CA PRO A 337 8.64 -4.98 -25.75
C PRO A 337 9.07 -3.95 -24.71
N GLN A 338 9.00 -2.66 -25.04
CA GLN A 338 9.34 -1.55 -24.15
C GLN A 338 8.46 -0.34 -24.47
N ASP A 339 7.76 0.17 -23.45
CA ASP A 339 6.90 1.36 -23.59
C ASP A 339 7.49 2.60 -22.93
N VAL A 340 8.35 2.44 -21.92
CA VAL A 340 8.85 3.58 -21.15
C VAL A 340 10.36 3.50 -20.96
N GLN A 341 11.04 4.61 -21.24
CA GLN A 341 12.42 4.88 -20.85
C GLN A 341 12.45 5.96 -19.77
N TYR A 342 13.32 5.79 -18.79
CA TYR A 342 13.48 6.73 -17.69
C TYR A 342 14.76 7.56 -17.78
N GLY A 343 14.69 8.78 -17.26
CA GLY A 343 15.84 9.53 -16.78
C GLY A 343 15.80 9.65 -15.26
N ASP A 344 16.81 9.11 -14.60
CA ASP A 344 17.05 9.30 -13.16
C ASP A 344 17.83 10.61 -12.93
N ILE A 345 18.21 10.93 -11.69
CA ILE A 345 18.86 12.18 -11.30
C ILE A 345 20.15 12.47 -12.07
N ASP A 346 20.79 11.47 -12.68
CA ASP A 346 22.02 11.64 -13.47
C ASP A 346 21.81 12.47 -14.74
N ILE A 347 20.56 12.57 -15.24
CA ILE A 347 20.21 13.48 -16.34
C ILE A 347 20.31 14.95 -15.97
N MET A 348 20.20 15.28 -14.68
CA MET A 348 20.11 16.65 -14.18
C MET A 348 21.49 17.31 -14.05
N ASP A 349 21.53 18.63 -14.11
CA ASP A 349 22.73 19.40 -13.81
C ASP A 349 22.98 19.41 -12.30
N GLY A 350 24.01 18.69 -11.85
CA GLY A 350 24.36 18.60 -10.43
C GLY A 350 23.23 18.06 -9.53
N ASN A 351 22.40 17.15 -10.06
CA ASN A 351 21.21 16.58 -9.40
C ASN A 351 20.16 17.62 -9.00
N LYS A 352 20.11 18.76 -9.71
CA LYS A 352 19.12 19.81 -9.47
C LYS A 352 17.88 19.58 -10.33
N ASP A 353 16.74 19.45 -9.66
CA ASP A 353 15.42 19.40 -10.27
C ASP A 353 15.21 20.46 -11.37
N PHE A 354 14.37 20.12 -12.35
CA PHE A 354 14.01 20.99 -13.49
C PHE A 354 15.18 21.40 -14.40
N THR A 355 16.27 20.63 -14.41
CA THR A 355 17.43 20.88 -15.28
C THR A 355 17.82 19.64 -16.09
N VAL A 356 18.59 19.86 -17.16
CA VAL A 356 19.25 18.79 -17.93
C VAL A 356 20.73 19.13 -18.06
N SER A 357 21.60 18.21 -17.64
CA SER A 357 23.05 18.33 -17.77
C SER A 357 23.44 18.49 -19.23
N GLN A 358 23.97 19.66 -19.59
CA GLN A 358 24.41 19.92 -20.96
C GLN A 358 25.65 19.09 -21.34
N ASP A 359 26.51 18.80 -20.37
CA ASP A 359 27.77 18.07 -20.60
C ASP A 359 27.54 16.57 -20.85
N ARG A 360 26.61 15.93 -20.11
CA ARG A 360 26.35 14.49 -20.17
C ARG A 360 25.10 14.13 -21.00
N PHE A 361 24.12 15.02 -21.04
CA PHE A 361 22.78 14.79 -21.59
C PHE A 361 22.27 15.94 -22.48
N GLY A 362 23.13 16.80 -23.03
CA GLY A 362 22.71 17.94 -23.86
C GLY A 362 21.87 17.58 -25.10
N GLY A 363 21.98 16.34 -25.61
CA GLY A 363 21.15 15.81 -26.70
C GLY A 363 19.83 15.16 -26.27
N LEU A 364 19.56 15.05 -24.97
CA LEU A 364 18.42 14.29 -24.42
C LEU A 364 17.06 14.80 -24.92
N PRO A 365 16.77 16.12 -24.99
CA PRO A 365 15.49 16.58 -25.52
C PRO A 365 15.21 16.13 -26.96
N ALA A 366 16.24 16.08 -27.81
CA ALA A 366 16.09 15.59 -29.17
C ALA A 366 15.87 14.07 -29.20
N TYR A 367 16.56 13.33 -28.34
CA TYR A 367 16.39 11.88 -28.23
C TYR A 367 15.02 11.48 -27.67
N VAL A 368 14.47 12.23 -26.70
CA VAL A 368 13.10 12.00 -26.19
C VAL A 368 12.06 12.13 -27.30
N ARG A 369 12.18 13.12 -28.18
CA ARG A 369 11.31 13.23 -29.37
C ARG A 369 11.46 12.03 -30.32
N GLU A 370 12.68 11.50 -30.47
CA GLU A 370 12.92 10.30 -31.28
C GLU A 370 12.25 9.05 -30.67
N LEU A 371 12.37 8.86 -29.34
CA LEU A 371 11.69 7.77 -28.63
C LEU A 371 10.18 7.85 -28.79
N LYS A 372 9.60 9.04 -28.58
CA LYS A 372 8.17 9.28 -28.70
C LYS A 372 7.67 9.03 -30.12
N ALA A 373 8.44 9.38 -31.16
CA ALA A 373 8.10 9.08 -32.55
C ALA A 373 8.09 7.57 -32.87
N LYS A 374 8.78 6.75 -32.06
CA LYS A 374 8.76 5.27 -32.13
C LYS A 374 7.70 4.64 -31.21
N GLY A 375 6.91 5.43 -30.49
CA GLY A 375 5.90 4.97 -29.54
C GLY A 375 6.45 4.62 -28.15
N VAL A 376 7.66 5.07 -27.81
CA VAL A 376 8.26 4.91 -26.47
C VAL A 376 8.12 6.22 -25.70
N LYS A 377 7.55 6.15 -24.50
CA LYS A 377 7.36 7.28 -23.59
C LYS A 377 8.62 7.57 -22.79
N PHE A 378 8.76 8.81 -22.36
CA PHE A 378 9.84 9.22 -21.48
C PHE A 378 9.31 9.68 -20.12
N MET A 379 9.89 9.16 -19.05
CA MET A 379 9.58 9.56 -17.68
C MET A 379 10.84 10.05 -16.99
N THR A 380 10.69 11.02 -16.09
CA THR A 380 11.81 11.55 -15.32
C THR A 380 11.45 11.68 -13.85
N ILE A 381 12.46 11.49 -13.01
CA ILE A 381 12.38 11.73 -11.58
C ILE A 381 12.31 13.23 -11.28
N LEU A 382 11.68 13.59 -10.17
CA LEU A 382 11.78 14.86 -9.46
C LEU A 382 11.89 14.56 -7.96
N ASP A 383 12.77 15.29 -7.28
CA ASP A 383 12.95 15.22 -5.84
C ASP A 383 12.42 16.52 -5.19
N PRO A 384 11.67 16.45 -4.08
CA PRO A 384 11.05 17.63 -3.51
C PRO A 384 12.08 18.67 -3.02
N ALA A 385 13.28 18.24 -2.62
CA ALA A 385 14.27 19.10 -2.00
C ALA A 385 15.05 19.95 -3.02
N ILE A 386 14.97 21.27 -2.89
CA ILE A 386 15.52 22.21 -3.88
C ILE A 386 16.84 22.82 -3.39
N ALA A 387 17.89 22.73 -4.22
CA ALA A 387 19.20 23.33 -3.96
C ALA A 387 19.11 24.85 -3.69
N LEU A 388 19.68 25.31 -2.57
CA LEU A 388 19.63 26.73 -2.17
C LEU A 388 20.96 27.48 -2.33
N GLY A 389 22.07 26.77 -2.57
CA GLY A 389 23.43 27.34 -2.60
C GLY A 389 23.86 27.97 -3.91
N GLU A 390 23.01 27.94 -4.93
CA GLU A 390 23.26 28.55 -6.23
C GLU A 390 23.24 30.09 -6.16
N ALA A 391 23.97 30.75 -7.07
CA ALA A 391 23.98 32.21 -7.12
C ALA A 391 22.61 32.76 -7.54
N PRO A 392 22.16 33.90 -6.99
CA PRO A 392 20.87 34.48 -7.39
C PRO A 392 20.77 34.69 -8.90
N GLY A 393 19.69 34.21 -9.51
CA GLY A 393 19.43 34.27 -10.94
C GLY A 393 20.00 33.10 -11.76
N THR A 394 20.67 32.12 -11.13
CA THR A 394 21.24 30.95 -11.84
C THR A 394 20.42 29.68 -11.68
N TYR A 395 19.49 29.62 -10.71
CA TYR A 395 18.64 28.45 -10.50
C TYR A 395 17.19 28.86 -10.24
N ARG A 396 16.38 28.79 -11.30
CA ARG A 396 15.00 29.29 -11.35
C ARG A 396 14.10 28.72 -10.26
N ALA A 397 14.20 27.42 -9.98
CA ALA A 397 13.36 26.75 -8.99
C ALA A 397 13.55 27.36 -7.59
N ALA A 398 14.82 27.58 -7.20
CA ALA A 398 15.17 28.17 -5.91
C ALA A 398 14.83 29.65 -5.83
N ASP A 399 15.12 30.42 -6.88
CA ASP A 399 14.85 31.86 -6.92
C ASP A 399 13.34 32.14 -6.82
N LEU A 400 12.52 31.45 -7.62
CA LEU A 400 11.07 31.58 -7.57
C LEU A 400 10.50 31.05 -6.25
N GLY A 401 11.02 29.92 -5.75
CA GLY A 401 10.57 29.35 -4.49
C GLY A 401 10.82 30.29 -3.30
N LYS A 402 11.98 30.97 -3.27
CA LYS A 402 12.30 32.01 -2.28
C LYS A 402 11.38 33.23 -2.43
N GLU A 403 11.13 33.68 -3.66
CA GLU A 403 10.22 34.79 -3.96
C GLU A 403 8.78 34.51 -3.49
N MET A 404 8.28 33.29 -3.74
CA MET A 404 6.92 32.87 -3.41
C MET A 404 6.77 32.33 -1.96
N GLY A 405 7.85 32.20 -1.19
CA GLY A 405 7.82 31.73 0.20
C GLY A 405 7.36 30.27 0.36
N VAL A 406 7.74 29.41 -0.59
CA VAL A 406 7.25 28.02 -0.67
C VAL A 406 7.90 27.09 0.35
N PHE A 407 9.11 27.38 0.81
CA PHE A 407 9.86 26.49 1.70
C PHE A 407 9.30 26.45 3.13
N LEU A 408 9.54 25.32 3.79
CA LEU A 408 9.41 25.17 5.23
C LEU A 408 10.45 26.05 5.94
N ASN A 409 10.06 26.62 7.09
CA ASN A 409 10.88 27.52 7.87
C ASN A 409 11.12 26.98 9.28
N ASN A 410 12.31 27.26 9.81
CA ASN A 410 12.60 27.16 11.23
C ASN A 410 11.73 28.16 12.04
N SER A 411 11.61 27.91 13.34
CA SER A 411 10.83 28.77 14.26
C SER A 411 11.29 30.22 14.35
N ASP A 412 12.52 30.54 13.92
CA ASP A 412 13.05 31.90 13.82
C ASP A 412 12.75 32.59 12.48
N GLY A 413 11.98 31.93 11.60
CA GLY A 413 11.56 32.45 10.28
C GLY A 413 12.58 32.26 9.16
N THR A 414 13.73 31.63 9.42
CA THR A 414 14.68 31.27 8.36
C THR A 414 14.26 29.98 7.64
N ILE A 415 14.63 29.83 6.38
CA ILE A 415 14.37 28.60 5.62
C ILE A 415 15.03 27.41 6.33
N PHE A 416 14.31 26.30 6.46
CA PHE A 416 14.86 25.04 6.94
C PHE A 416 15.82 24.48 5.88
N GLU A 417 17.05 24.14 6.28
CA GLU A 417 18.07 23.64 5.36
C GLU A 417 18.47 22.19 5.67
N GLY A 418 18.30 21.27 4.72
CA GLY A 418 18.77 19.88 4.83
C GLY A 418 19.82 19.51 3.78
N ARG A 419 19.99 18.20 3.58
CA ARG A 419 20.89 17.60 2.57
C ARG A 419 20.19 16.45 1.85
N VAL A 420 20.22 16.49 0.52
CA VAL A 420 19.80 15.39 -0.37
C VAL A 420 20.80 15.34 -1.54
N TRP A 421 20.38 15.05 -2.78
CA TRP A 421 21.26 14.79 -3.92
C TRP A 421 22.10 15.96 -4.43
N PRO A 422 21.59 17.22 -4.48
CA PRO A 422 22.42 18.36 -4.84
C PRO A 422 23.59 18.57 -3.88
N SER A 423 24.71 19.09 -4.38
CA SER A 423 25.91 19.29 -3.55
C SER A 423 25.79 20.42 -2.50
N SER A 424 24.82 21.33 -2.65
CA SER A 424 24.54 22.41 -1.68
C SER A 424 23.55 21.99 -0.60
N ASN A 425 23.33 22.86 0.40
CA ASN A 425 22.14 22.73 1.26
C ASN A 425 20.88 22.83 0.39
N VAL A 426 19.81 22.16 0.81
CA VAL A 426 18.52 22.14 0.12
C VAL A 426 17.41 22.66 1.04
N GLY A 427 16.38 23.28 0.46
CA GLY A 427 15.14 23.65 1.15
C GLY A 427 14.02 22.68 0.78
N PHE A 428 13.12 22.43 1.71
CA PHE A 428 11.96 21.56 1.51
C PHE A 428 10.72 22.40 1.25
N PRO A 429 10.07 22.27 0.09
CA PRO A 429 8.79 22.91 -0.19
C PRO A 429 7.72 22.46 0.80
N ASP A 430 6.87 23.38 1.22
CA ASP A 430 5.66 23.12 1.99
C ASP A 430 4.50 22.87 1.02
N PHE A 431 4.25 21.61 0.66
CA PHE A 431 3.19 21.24 -0.28
C PHE A 431 1.76 21.47 0.25
N SER A 432 1.60 21.84 1.53
CA SER A 432 0.29 22.24 2.06
C SER A 432 -0.13 23.65 1.62
N LYS A 433 0.80 24.47 1.09
CA LYS A 433 0.50 25.83 0.60
C LYS A 433 0.00 25.83 -0.84
N ASN A 434 -1.02 26.64 -1.10
CA ASN A 434 -1.43 26.96 -2.48
C ASN A 434 -0.30 27.62 -3.29
N ALA A 435 0.54 28.46 -2.66
CA ALA A 435 1.69 29.06 -3.33
C ALA A 435 2.71 28.01 -3.81
N THR A 436 2.96 26.97 -3.01
CA THR A 436 3.83 25.85 -3.40
C THR A 436 3.20 25.06 -4.54
N ARG A 437 1.89 24.81 -4.49
CA ARG A 437 1.16 24.18 -5.61
C ARG A 437 1.32 24.96 -6.93
N GLU A 438 1.14 26.28 -6.90
CA GLU A 438 1.32 27.14 -8.07
C GLU A 438 2.76 27.15 -8.59
N TRP A 439 3.73 27.25 -7.67
CA TRP A 439 5.16 27.18 -7.98
C TRP A 439 5.53 25.84 -8.64
N TRP A 440 5.12 24.71 -8.04
CA TRP A 440 5.44 23.38 -8.53
C TRP A 440 4.87 23.13 -9.92
N ILE A 441 3.60 23.47 -10.15
CA ILE A 441 2.96 23.38 -11.47
C ILE A 441 3.70 24.25 -12.50
N THR A 442 4.13 25.45 -12.10
CA THR A 442 4.90 26.36 -12.98
C THR A 442 6.24 25.73 -13.37
N MET A 443 6.98 25.22 -12.39
CA MET A 443 8.28 24.58 -12.64
C MET A 443 8.16 23.31 -13.50
N ILE A 444 7.15 22.47 -13.25
CA ILE A 444 6.86 21.28 -14.07
C ILE A 444 6.60 21.67 -15.52
N LYS A 445 5.81 22.71 -15.78
CA LYS A 445 5.52 23.18 -17.15
C LYS A 445 6.76 23.73 -17.85
N GLU A 446 7.53 24.58 -17.17
CA GLU A 446 8.79 25.12 -17.71
C GLU A 446 9.79 23.98 -18.01
N PHE A 447 9.82 22.95 -17.16
CA PHE A 447 10.66 21.78 -17.41
C PHE A 447 10.16 20.93 -18.57
N HIS A 448 8.84 20.77 -18.74
CA HIS A 448 8.27 20.08 -19.89
C HIS A 448 8.60 20.79 -21.22
N ASP A 449 8.64 22.13 -21.22
CA ASP A 449 9.06 22.92 -22.38
C ASP A 449 10.53 22.67 -22.76
N LEU A 450 11.38 22.31 -21.78
CA LEU A 450 12.77 21.92 -21.99
C LEU A 450 12.91 20.44 -22.41
N LEU A 451 12.18 19.55 -21.74
CA LEU A 451 12.24 18.11 -21.84
C LEU A 451 10.81 17.55 -21.89
N GLU A 452 10.35 17.14 -23.07
CA GLU A 452 8.96 16.70 -23.33
C GLU A 452 8.64 15.33 -22.70
N PHE A 453 8.73 15.20 -21.36
CA PHE A 453 8.35 14.00 -20.61
C PHE A 453 6.84 13.71 -20.71
N ASP A 454 6.45 12.45 -20.56
CA ASP A 454 5.06 11.99 -20.62
C ASP A 454 4.43 11.84 -19.23
N ALA A 455 5.25 11.63 -18.20
CA ALA A 455 4.84 11.44 -16.81
C ALA A 455 6.01 11.66 -15.86
N LEU A 456 5.71 11.76 -14.56
CA LEU A 456 6.69 12.06 -13.52
C LEU A 456 6.78 10.95 -12.47
N TRP A 457 8.00 10.76 -11.98
CA TRP A 457 8.33 9.96 -10.81
C TRP A 457 8.69 10.95 -9.69
N ILE A 458 7.98 10.93 -8.56
CA ILE A 458 8.37 11.72 -7.39
C ILE A 458 9.01 10.82 -6.33
N ASP A 459 10.21 11.17 -5.92
CA ASP A 459 11.05 10.36 -5.03
C ASP A 459 11.52 11.17 -3.81
N MET A 460 12.14 10.51 -2.84
CA MET A 460 12.72 11.15 -1.64
C MET A 460 11.70 11.95 -0.81
N ASN A 461 10.42 11.59 -0.92
CA ASN A 461 9.29 12.39 -0.47
C ASN A 461 8.58 11.86 0.78
N GLU A 462 9.29 11.08 1.61
CA GLU A 462 8.84 10.77 2.96
C GLU A 462 8.62 11.96 3.90
N PRO A 463 9.40 13.07 3.87
CA PRO A 463 10.57 13.42 3.04
C PRO A 463 11.90 12.90 3.61
N ASP A 464 12.80 12.49 2.72
CA ASP A 464 14.16 12.11 3.10
C ASP A 464 15.05 13.32 3.36
N ASN A 465 15.99 13.14 4.28
CA ASN A 465 17.06 14.09 4.55
C ASN A 465 18.28 13.26 4.97
N PHE A 466 19.42 13.44 4.30
CA PHE A 466 20.64 12.68 4.61
C PHE A 466 21.19 13.00 6.02
N GLY A 467 20.74 14.09 6.64
CA GLY A 467 21.01 14.46 8.04
C GLY A 467 19.79 14.35 8.95
N ASN A 468 20.00 14.57 10.25
CA ASN A 468 18.91 14.58 11.23
C ASN A 468 18.44 16.02 11.48
N GLY A 469 17.31 16.41 10.89
CA GLY A 469 16.80 17.78 11.01
C GLY A 469 17.60 18.81 10.23
N ASP A 470 17.60 20.05 10.71
CA ASP A 470 18.28 21.17 10.05
C ASP A 470 19.80 20.98 10.09
N THR A 471 20.46 21.14 8.94
CA THR A 471 21.90 20.92 8.74
C THR A 471 22.76 21.82 9.63
N ASN A 472 22.30 23.05 9.88
CA ASN A 472 23.09 24.05 10.59
C ASN A 472 22.70 24.13 12.07
N LYS A 473 21.43 23.86 12.40
CA LYS A 473 20.87 24.07 13.74
C LYS A 473 20.56 22.78 14.49
N GLY A 474 20.45 21.65 13.80
CA GLY A 474 19.82 20.45 14.33
C GLY A 474 18.37 20.71 14.74
N CYS A 475 17.81 19.83 15.56
CA CYS A 475 16.47 20.03 16.11
C CYS A 475 16.52 20.45 17.59
N PRO A 476 15.67 21.40 18.01
CA PRO A 476 15.53 21.75 19.41
C PRO A 476 15.10 20.54 20.26
N ASN A 477 15.65 20.43 21.47
CA ASN A 477 15.19 19.43 22.43
C ASN A 477 13.84 19.86 23.03
N ASN A 478 12.75 19.33 22.50
CA ASN A 478 11.39 19.56 22.97
C ASN A 478 10.54 18.29 22.86
N LYS A 479 9.29 18.37 23.31
CA LYS A 479 8.38 17.23 23.34
C LYS A 479 7.98 16.69 21.97
N TYR A 480 8.20 17.41 20.87
CA TYR A 480 7.87 16.93 19.52
C TYR A 480 9.05 16.18 18.89
N ASN A 481 10.26 16.72 19.02
CA ASN A 481 11.47 16.04 18.55
C ASN A 481 11.86 14.87 19.46
N ASN A 482 11.59 14.96 20.75
CA ASN A 482 11.82 13.93 21.77
C ASN A 482 10.53 13.68 22.57
N PRO A 483 9.53 13.01 21.97
CA PRO A 483 8.28 12.69 22.67
C PRO A 483 8.52 11.74 23.84
N PRO A 484 7.58 11.68 24.80
CA PRO A 484 7.71 10.78 25.96
C PRO A 484 7.68 9.30 25.56
N TYR A 485 7.13 8.97 24.39
CA TYR A 485 7.15 7.66 23.78
C TYR A 485 7.50 7.76 22.30
N VAL A 486 8.38 6.87 21.83
CA VAL A 486 8.73 6.71 20.42
C VAL A 486 8.29 5.28 20.03
N PRO A 487 7.40 5.11 19.03
CA PRO A 487 7.07 3.79 18.51
C PRO A 487 8.33 3.09 18.00
N LYS A 488 8.28 1.78 17.76
CA LYS A 488 9.47 1.00 17.32
C LYS A 488 9.90 1.27 15.86
N ILE A 489 9.89 2.51 15.43
CA ILE A 489 10.39 2.95 14.14
C ILE A 489 11.88 2.63 13.98
N ARG A 490 12.38 2.68 12.76
CA ARG A 490 13.80 2.55 12.47
C ARG A 490 14.55 3.79 12.98
N GLY A 491 15.38 3.56 13.99
CA GLY A 491 16.02 4.61 14.77
C GLY A 491 15.19 4.98 16.01
N ASP A 492 15.84 5.54 17.02
CA ASP A 492 15.18 5.85 18.30
C ASP A 492 14.81 7.35 18.44
N TYR A 493 14.81 8.08 17.32
CA TYR A 493 14.65 9.53 17.28
C TYR A 493 13.83 9.94 16.05
N LEU A 494 12.71 10.66 16.23
CA LEU A 494 11.78 10.97 15.13
C LEU A 494 12.44 11.74 13.96
N PRO A 495 13.27 12.78 14.20
CA PRO A 495 13.99 13.48 13.14
C PRO A 495 15.16 12.72 12.51
N THR A 496 15.38 11.44 12.85
CA THR A 496 16.42 10.64 12.19
C THR A 496 16.15 10.59 10.69
N SER A 497 17.11 11.02 9.88
CA SER A 497 17.04 11.18 8.41
C SER A 497 15.68 11.68 7.90
N THR A 498 15.21 12.80 8.46
CA THR A 498 14.02 13.55 8.05
C THR A 498 14.09 14.98 8.67
N LEU A 499 13.00 15.71 8.62
CA LEU A 499 12.82 17.07 9.16
C LEU A 499 12.71 17.08 10.69
N CYS A 500 12.87 18.25 11.31
CA CYS A 500 12.50 18.41 12.72
C CYS A 500 10.98 18.39 12.88
N MET A 501 10.50 17.70 13.91
CA MET A 501 9.07 17.48 14.18
C MET A 501 8.34 18.74 14.64
N ASP A 502 9.07 19.76 15.10
CA ASP A 502 8.54 21.05 15.53
C ASP A 502 8.48 22.12 14.43
N ILE A 503 8.81 21.76 13.19
CA ILE A 503 8.60 22.61 12.02
C ILE A 503 7.12 22.63 11.69
N GLU A 504 6.57 23.81 11.40
CA GLU A 504 5.17 23.96 10.98
C GLU A 504 5.07 24.05 9.45
N ASP A 505 4.17 23.25 8.89
CA ASP A 505 3.56 23.52 7.60
C ASP A 505 2.24 24.30 7.79
N SER A 506 1.48 24.52 6.71
CA SER A 506 0.24 25.29 6.77
C SER A 506 -0.95 24.52 7.40
N ILE A 507 -0.80 23.23 7.67
CA ILE A 507 -1.78 22.39 8.35
C ILE A 507 -1.44 22.29 9.83
N SER A 508 -0.20 21.92 10.17
CA SER A 508 0.25 21.63 11.54
C SER A 508 1.79 21.48 11.62
N LEU A 509 2.30 21.16 12.81
CA LEU A 509 3.64 20.63 13.04
C LEU A 509 3.88 19.34 12.23
N GLN A 510 5.12 19.18 11.73
CA GLN A 510 5.63 17.95 11.11
C GLN A 510 5.44 16.72 11.98
N TYR A 511 5.43 16.86 13.32
CA TYR A 511 5.03 15.79 14.24
C TYR A 511 3.70 15.10 13.84
N ASN A 512 2.74 15.87 13.32
CA ASN A 512 1.43 15.39 12.89
C ASN A 512 1.38 15.09 11.38
N THR A 513 2.08 15.87 10.55
CA THR A 513 1.91 15.90 9.08
C THR A 513 3.07 15.29 8.30
N HIS A 514 4.15 14.88 8.96
CA HIS A 514 5.32 14.30 8.31
C HIS A 514 4.95 13.12 7.39
N SER A 515 4.11 12.21 7.87
CA SER A 515 3.62 11.07 7.06
C SER A 515 2.60 11.44 5.96
N LEU A 516 2.36 12.74 5.75
CA LEU A 516 1.55 13.28 4.66
C LEU A 516 2.38 13.99 3.59
N TYR A 517 3.71 14.11 3.72
CA TYR A 517 4.51 14.92 2.82
C TYR A 517 4.38 14.49 1.33
N GLY A 518 4.66 13.22 1.02
CA GLY A 518 4.47 12.69 -0.34
C GLY A 518 3.00 12.64 -0.78
N TRP A 519 2.05 12.51 0.17
CA TRP A 519 0.61 12.61 -0.13
C TRP A 519 0.22 14.02 -0.57
N LEU A 520 0.74 15.05 0.10
CA LEU A 520 0.54 16.47 -0.24
C LEU A 520 1.24 16.85 -1.55
N GLU A 521 2.36 16.22 -1.90
CA GLU A 521 3.06 16.43 -3.17
C GLU A 521 2.35 15.78 -4.37
N SER A 522 1.63 14.67 -4.15
CA SER A 522 1.04 13.86 -5.21
C SER A 522 0.00 14.61 -6.05
N GLU A 523 -0.91 15.38 -5.43
CA GLU A 523 -1.93 16.14 -6.19
C GLU A 523 -1.32 17.28 -7.02
N PRO A 524 -0.47 18.17 -6.46
CA PRO A 524 0.20 19.22 -7.22
C PRO A 524 1.01 18.65 -8.40
N THR A 525 1.66 17.50 -8.23
CA THR A 525 2.41 16.85 -9.30
C THR A 525 1.49 16.35 -10.39
N ALA A 526 0.40 15.64 -10.05
CA ALA A 526 -0.58 15.19 -11.04
C ALA A 526 -1.22 16.36 -11.79
N ALA A 527 -1.53 17.46 -11.09
CA ALA A 527 -2.01 18.69 -11.71
C ALA A 527 -0.96 19.33 -12.64
N GLY A 528 0.32 19.29 -12.26
CA GLY A 528 1.44 19.75 -13.07
C GLY A 528 1.58 18.94 -14.36
N VAL A 529 1.58 17.60 -14.28
CA VAL A 529 1.62 16.70 -15.44
C VAL A 529 0.44 16.97 -16.37
N LEU A 530 -0.77 17.11 -15.82
CA LEU A 530 -1.96 17.46 -16.61
C LEU A 530 -1.79 18.82 -17.31
N ALA A 531 -1.30 19.83 -16.60
CA ALA A 531 -1.11 21.17 -17.15
C ALA A 531 0.00 21.25 -18.23
N ALA A 532 1.01 20.39 -18.12
CA ALA A 532 2.11 20.29 -19.08
C ALA A 532 1.73 19.49 -20.33
N THR A 533 1.08 18.35 -20.16
CA THR A 533 0.82 17.39 -21.26
C THR A 533 -0.57 17.51 -21.88
N GLY A 534 -1.57 18.00 -21.13
CA GLY A 534 -2.98 17.96 -21.53
C GLY A 534 -3.56 16.54 -21.60
N LYS A 535 -2.86 15.54 -21.06
CA LYS A 535 -3.23 14.11 -21.08
C LYS A 535 -3.64 13.63 -19.70
N ARG A 536 -4.09 12.37 -19.62
CA ARG A 536 -4.34 11.73 -18.32
C ARG A 536 -3.04 11.76 -17.50
N PRO A 537 -3.02 12.37 -16.31
CA PRO A 537 -1.81 12.44 -15.54
C PRO A 537 -1.41 11.05 -15.06
N TYR A 538 -0.12 10.75 -15.18
CA TYR A 538 0.49 9.61 -14.53
C TYR A 538 1.65 10.10 -13.68
N VAL A 539 1.58 9.74 -12.41
CA VAL A 539 2.60 10.00 -11.39
C VAL A 539 2.76 8.71 -10.62
N PHE A 540 3.98 8.36 -10.22
CA PHE A 540 4.16 7.40 -9.14
C PHE A 540 5.08 7.99 -8.07
N SER A 541 4.73 7.69 -6.82
CA SER A 541 5.31 8.29 -5.61
C SER A 541 5.93 7.21 -4.73
N ARG A 542 7.06 7.53 -4.09
CA ARG A 542 7.65 6.64 -3.09
C ARG A 542 6.79 6.65 -1.83
N SER A 543 6.71 7.81 -1.19
CA SER A 543 5.90 7.97 0.01
C SER A 543 4.42 8.06 -0.33
N THR A 544 3.61 7.38 0.48
CA THR A 544 2.16 7.29 0.29
C THR A 544 1.43 7.35 1.63
N TYR A 545 0.21 7.89 1.61
CA TYR A 545 -0.75 7.79 2.70
C TYR A 545 -2.07 7.25 2.16
N VAL A 546 -3.03 7.02 3.05
CA VAL A 546 -4.40 6.64 2.72
C VAL A 546 -4.98 7.60 1.66
N GLY A 547 -5.40 7.05 0.51
CA GLY A 547 -5.98 7.83 -0.59
C GLY A 547 -5.00 8.33 -1.66
N THR A 548 -3.68 8.10 -1.52
CA THR A 548 -2.69 8.53 -2.55
C THR A 548 -3.04 8.04 -3.97
N GLY A 549 -3.68 6.88 -4.09
CA GLY A 549 -4.13 6.30 -5.36
C GLY A 549 -4.96 7.24 -6.24
N ARG A 550 -5.61 8.27 -5.68
CA ARG A 550 -6.33 9.30 -6.44
C ARG A 550 -5.43 10.07 -7.42
N TRP A 551 -4.14 10.21 -7.11
CA TRP A 551 -3.23 11.09 -7.85
C TRP A 551 -1.95 10.39 -8.29
N ALA A 552 -1.46 9.43 -7.51
CA ALA A 552 -0.21 8.74 -7.78
C ALA A 552 -0.32 7.23 -7.58
N SER A 553 0.45 6.51 -8.40
CA SER A 553 0.77 5.09 -8.24
C SER A 553 1.99 4.93 -7.32
N HIS A 554 2.49 3.71 -7.16
CA HIS A 554 3.59 3.42 -6.24
C HIS A 554 4.53 2.33 -6.77
N TRP A 555 5.76 2.28 -6.28
CA TRP A 555 6.66 1.12 -6.41
C TRP A 555 7.23 0.78 -5.04
N LEU A 556 7.53 -0.49 -4.78
CA LEU A 556 7.90 -1.01 -3.44
C LEU A 556 9.30 -0.56 -2.94
N GLY A 557 9.86 0.49 -3.53
CA GLY A 557 11.15 1.08 -3.17
C GLY A 557 12.36 0.23 -3.48
N ASP A 558 13.45 0.57 -2.79
CA ASP A 558 14.82 0.15 -3.03
C ASP A 558 15.10 -1.27 -2.53
N ASN A 559 14.49 -2.27 -3.18
CA ASN A 559 14.69 -3.68 -2.88
C ASN A 559 16.10 -4.19 -3.22
N TYR A 560 16.43 -5.41 -2.78
CA TYR A 560 17.70 -6.06 -3.08
C TYR A 560 17.58 -7.10 -4.20
N SER A 561 18.69 -7.30 -4.91
CA SER A 561 18.91 -8.39 -5.86
C SER A 561 19.07 -9.74 -5.14
N LYS A 562 18.01 -10.20 -4.44
CA LYS A 562 17.97 -11.42 -3.62
C LYS A 562 16.69 -12.24 -3.84
N TRP A 563 16.79 -13.56 -3.67
CA TRP A 563 15.63 -14.47 -3.73
C TRP A 563 14.55 -14.22 -2.66
N ARG A 564 14.93 -13.65 -1.52
CA ARG A 564 13.95 -13.20 -0.52
C ARG A 564 13.07 -12.07 -1.08
N ASP A 565 13.69 -11.11 -1.75
CA ASP A 565 13.06 -9.87 -2.20
C ASP A 565 12.12 -10.09 -3.40
N ILE A 566 12.43 -11.04 -4.30
CA ILE A 566 11.47 -11.51 -5.31
C ILE A 566 10.22 -12.13 -4.65
N LYS A 567 10.35 -12.86 -3.54
CA LYS A 567 9.21 -13.40 -2.81
C LYS A 567 8.41 -12.30 -2.10
N THR A 568 9.06 -11.44 -1.32
CA THR A 568 8.39 -10.36 -0.56
C THR A 568 7.73 -9.34 -1.49
N SER A 569 8.21 -9.19 -2.73
CA SER A 569 7.55 -8.31 -3.71
C SER A 569 6.13 -8.73 -4.12
N ILE A 570 5.80 -10.04 -4.06
CA ILE A 570 4.40 -10.51 -4.24
C ILE A 570 3.54 -10.02 -3.08
N ILE A 571 4.06 -10.11 -1.85
CA ILE A 571 3.38 -9.71 -0.62
C ILE A 571 3.11 -8.20 -0.63
N GLY A 572 4.12 -7.38 -0.90
CA GLY A 572 3.96 -5.92 -1.02
C GLY A 572 2.93 -5.53 -2.08
N THR A 573 2.96 -6.19 -3.24
CA THR A 573 1.97 -5.93 -4.31
C THR A 573 0.54 -6.26 -3.89
N LEU A 574 0.35 -7.38 -3.16
CA LEU A 574 -0.95 -7.75 -2.58
C LEU A 574 -1.45 -6.72 -1.56
N GLN A 575 -0.56 -6.24 -0.68
CA GLN A 575 -0.90 -5.26 0.34
C GLN A 575 -1.33 -3.93 -0.27
N PHE A 576 -0.60 -3.40 -1.25
CA PHE A 576 -0.96 -2.14 -1.90
C PHE A 576 -2.28 -2.22 -2.69
N ASN A 577 -2.66 -3.41 -3.17
CA ASN A 577 -4.01 -3.64 -3.70
C ASN A 577 -5.08 -3.55 -2.61
N GLN A 578 -4.81 -4.01 -1.37
CA GLN A 578 -5.69 -3.78 -0.21
C GLN A 578 -5.73 -2.30 0.20
N PHE A 579 -4.63 -1.58 0.02
CA PHE A 579 -4.52 -0.15 0.32
C PHE A 579 -5.14 0.76 -0.75
N GLY A 580 -5.70 0.20 -1.82
CA GLY A 580 -6.39 0.95 -2.86
C GLY A 580 -5.46 1.61 -3.87
N VAL A 581 -4.19 1.19 -3.94
CA VAL A 581 -3.19 1.64 -4.91
C VAL A 581 -2.77 0.43 -5.76
N PRO A 582 -3.63 -0.02 -6.70
CA PRO A 582 -3.43 -1.28 -7.41
C PRO A 582 -2.31 -1.24 -8.46
N PHE A 583 -1.91 -0.05 -8.92
CA PHE A 583 -0.83 0.09 -9.90
C PHE A 583 0.51 0.16 -9.18
N VAL A 584 1.04 -1.03 -8.85
CA VAL A 584 2.20 -1.20 -7.98
C VAL A 584 3.04 -2.39 -8.43
N GLY A 585 4.34 -2.35 -8.13
CA GLY A 585 5.31 -3.41 -8.39
C GLY A 585 6.68 -3.06 -7.81
N PRO A 586 7.59 -4.04 -7.67
CA PRO A 586 8.97 -3.81 -7.25
C PRO A 586 9.86 -3.33 -8.40
N ASP A 587 11.11 -3.03 -8.09
CA ASP A 587 12.17 -3.01 -9.09
C ASP A 587 12.57 -4.43 -9.47
N ILE A 588 12.24 -4.82 -10.71
CA ILE A 588 12.53 -6.15 -11.25
C ILE A 588 14.04 -6.37 -11.34
N CYS A 589 14.50 -7.53 -10.90
CA CYS A 589 15.89 -7.94 -10.69
C CYS A 589 16.55 -7.41 -9.41
N GLY A 590 15.93 -6.46 -8.72
CA GLY A 590 16.45 -5.85 -7.50
C GLY A 590 17.21 -4.55 -7.79
N HIS A 591 16.96 -3.51 -7.01
CA HIS A 591 17.65 -2.23 -7.11
C HIS A 591 19.10 -2.35 -6.58
N GLN A 592 19.25 -2.87 -5.36
CA GLN A 592 20.54 -2.93 -4.65
C GLN A 592 21.27 -4.27 -4.84
N GLY A 593 22.54 -4.20 -5.23
CA GLY A 593 23.45 -5.33 -5.33
C GLY A 593 23.49 -5.98 -6.72
N HIS A 594 24.59 -6.68 -7.02
CA HIS A 594 24.78 -7.33 -8.32
C HIS A 594 23.87 -8.57 -8.46
N VAL A 595 22.88 -8.51 -9.36
CA VAL A 595 21.92 -9.61 -9.56
C VAL A 595 22.50 -10.80 -10.31
N GLU A 596 22.31 -12.02 -9.85
CA GLU A 596 22.71 -13.22 -10.62
C GLU A 596 21.75 -13.49 -11.79
N GLU A 597 22.28 -14.09 -12.87
CA GLU A 597 21.54 -14.34 -14.12
C GLU A 597 20.21 -15.08 -13.87
N GLU A 598 20.24 -16.18 -13.11
CA GLU A 598 19.04 -16.97 -12.82
C GLU A 598 17.98 -16.16 -12.05
N LEU A 599 18.42 -15.35 -11.07
CA LEU A 599 17.50 -14.50 -10.31
C LEU A 599 16.84 -13.46 -11.23
N CYS A 600 17.62 -12.76 -12.06
CA CYS A 600 17.07 -11.75 -12.95
C CYS A 600 16.14 -12.36 -14.01
N GLN A 601 16.49 -13.52 -14.55
CA GLN A 601 15.62 -14.28 -15.46
C GLN A 601 14.27 -14.65 -14.81
N ARG A 602 14.29 -15.21 -13.60
CA ARG A 602 13.04 -15.51 -12.84
C ARG A 602 12.25 -14.26 -12.49
N TRP A 603 12.94 -13.16 -12.21
CA TRP A 603 12.27 -11.92 -11.86
C TRP A 603 11.68 -11.23 -13.08
N HIS A 604 12.27 -11.31 -14.27
CA HIS A 604 11.61 -10.84 -15.49
C HIS A 604 10.38 -11.70 -15.85
N GLU A 605 10.47 -13.02 -15.67
CA GLU A 605 9.33 -13.93 -15.83
C GLU A 605 8.15 -13.54 -14.95
N LEU A 606 8.41 -13.32 -13.65
CA LEU A 606 7.39 -12.87 -12.69
C LEU A 606 6.96 -11.41 -12.95
N GLY A 607 7.95 -10.56 -13.25
CA GLY A 607 7.81 -9.12 -13.40
C GLY A 607 6.85 -8.72 -14.51
N ALA A 608 6.78 -9.52 -15.58
CA ALA A 608 5.78 -9.39 -16.63
C ALA A 608 4.33 -9.43 -16.12
N PHE A 609 4.07 -9.93 -14.91
CA PHE A 609 2.73 -10.06 -14.32
C PHE A 609 2.49 -9.15 -13.12
N TYR A 610 3.41 -8.23 -12.79
CA TYR A 610 3.09 -7.13 -11.87
C TYR A 610 2.20 -6.09 -12.56
N PRO A 611 1.26 -5.43 -11.85
CA PRO A 611 0.51 -4.32 -12.42
C PRO A 611 1.45 -3.27 -13.00
N PHE A 612 2.40 -2.79 -12.20
CA PHE A 612 3.52 -1.95 -12.62
C PHE A 612 4.77 -2.79 -12.86
N SER A 613 5.32 -2.76 -14.08
CA SER A 613 6.38 -3.67 -14.54
C SER A 613 7.63 -2.88 -14.97
N ARG A 614 8.48 -2.53 -14.00
CA ARG A 614 9.74 -1.78 -14.23
C ARG A 614 10.97 -2.60 -13.84
N ASN A 615 11.95 -2.68 -14.73
CA ASN A 615 13.31 -3.05 -14.36
C ASN A 615 14.09 -1.76 -14.04
N HIS A 616 14.63 -1.69 -12.83
CA HIS A 616 15.38 -0.54 -12.33
C HIS A 616 16.57 -1.05 -11.51
N ASN A 617 17.67 -0.29 -11.50
CA ASN A 617 18.97 -0.74 -10.99
C ASN A 617 19.70 0.43 -10.33
N ALA A 618 20.46 0.15 -9.28
CA ALA A 618 21.19 1.17 -8.54
C ALA A 618 22.48 1.61 -9.26
N TYR A 619 22.96 2.79 -8.86
CA TYR A 619 24.23 3.35 -9.30
C TYR A 619 25.41 2.42 -9.02
N GLY A 620 26.29 2.27 -10.02
CA GLY A 620 27.51 1.45 -9.92
C GLY A 620 27.28 -0.06 -9.97
N MET A 621 26.04 -0.52 -10.14
CA MET A 621 25.74 -1.95 -10.33
C MET A 621 25.97 -2.39 -11.79
N LYS A 622 26.13 -3.69 -11.99
CA LYS A 622 26.24 -4.29 -13.34
C LYS A 622 24.92 -4.12 -14.08
N ASP A 623 24.99 -3.95 -15.40
CA ASP A 623 23.79 -3.80 -16.24
C ASP A 623 22.86 -5.00 -16.08
N GLN A 624 21.57 -4.72 -15.90
CA GLN A 624 20.54 -5.74 -15.69
C GLN A 624 19.28 -5.55 -16.54
N ASP A 625 19.35 -4.69 -17.54
CA ASP A 625 18.36 -4.71 -18.60
C ASP A 625 18.37 -6.09 -19.28
N PRO A 626 17.22 -6.60 -19.76
CA PRO A 626 17.10 -7.98 -20.22
C PRO A 626 18.14 -8.43 -21.26
N ALA A 627 18.61 -7.50 -22.11
CA ALA A 627 19.57 -7.78 -23.18
C ALA A 627 21.04 -7.84 -22.71
N SER A 628 21.35 -7.46 -21.46
CA SER A 628 22.72 -7.43 -20.93
C SER A 628 23.27 -8.82 -20.57
N PHE A 629 22.41 -9.79 -20.21
CA PHE A 629 22.79 -11.13 -19.76
C PHE A 629 22.98 -12.15 -20.90
N GLY A 630 22.57 -11.80 -22.12
CA GLY A 630 22.67 -12.66 -23.30
C GLY A 630 21.35 -13.30 -23.77
N PRO A 631 21.39 -14.17 -24.80
CA PRO A 631 20.19 -14.59 -25.52
C PRO A 631 19.17 -15.38 -24.70
N ALA A 632 19.60 -16.15 -23.69
CA ALA A 632 18.71 -16.98 -22.89
C ALA A 632 17.76 -16.15 -22.01
N VAL A 633 18.31 -15.15 -21.31
CA VAL A 633 17.52 -14.22 -20.50
C VAL A 633 16.63 -13.36 -21.39
N ALA A 634 17.19 -12.80 -22.48
CA ALA A 634 16.43 -11.99 -23.42
C ALA A 634 15.21 -12.73 -24.00
N GLU A 635 15.36 -13.99 -24.41
CA GLU A 635 14.27 -14.80 -24.95
C GLU A 635 13.23 -15.16 -23.89
N SER A 636 13.65 -15.50 -22.67
CA SER A 636 12.73 -15.77 -21.56
C SER A 636 11.89 -14.54 -21.21
N THR A 637 12.54 -13.38 -21.09
CA THR A 637 11.89 -12.10 -20.81
C THR A 637 10.94 -11.72 -21.92
N LYS A 638 11.36 -11.84 -23.19
CA LYS A 638 10.50 -11.58 -24.35
C LYS A 638 9.24 -12.46 -24.32
N LYS A 639 9.39 -13.78 -24.12
CA LYS A 639 8.26 -14.73 -24.05
C LYS A 639 7.28 -14.41 -22.92
N ALA A 640 7.75 -13.94 -21.77
CA ALA A 640 6.89 -13.50 -20.67
C ALA A 640 6.17 -12.18 -21.00
N LEU A 641 6.89 -11.21 -21.56
CA LEU A 641 6.33 -9.90 -21.94
C LEU A 641 5.35 -10.00 -23.11
N GLU A 642 5.57 -10.85 -24.11
CA GLU A 642 4.60 -11.06 -25.19
C GLU A 642 3.25 -11.56 -24.64
N ILE A 643 3.26 -12.40 -23.60
CA ILE A 643 2.03 -12.82 -22.91
C ILE A 643 1.41 -11.64 -22.17
N ARG A 644 2.20 -10.85 -21.44
CA ARG A 644 1.71 -9.63 -20.80
C ARG A 644 0.99 -8.74 -21.82
N TYR A 645 1.65 -8.42 -22.93
CA TYR A 645 1.14 -7.55 -24.00
C TYR A 645 -0.11 -8.15 -24.66
N THR A 646 -0.17 -9.47 -24.80
CA THR A 646 -1.35 -10.18 -25.28
C THR A 646 -2.57 -9.94 -24.39
N TYR A 647 -2.38 -9.92 -23.07
CA TYR A 647 -3.44 -9.80 -22.07
C TYR A 647 -3.58 -8.38 -21.47
N LEU A 648 -2.94 -7.36 -22.07
CA LEU A 648 -3.14 -5.98 -21.64
C LEU A 648 -4.60 -5.51 -21.73
N PRO A 649 -5.44 -5.93 -22.71
CA PRO A 649 -6.87 -5.59 -22.68
C PRO A 649 -7.58 -6.12 -21.43
N TYR A 650 -7.21 -7.32 -20.95
CA TYR A 650 -7.72 -7.88 -19.71
C TYR A 650 -7.24 -7.06 -18.51
N LEU A 651 -5.94 -6.79 -18.39
CA LEU A 651 -5.38 -5.98 -17.31
C LEU A 651 -5.98 -4.57 -17.28
N TYR A 652 -6.17 -3.94 -18.44
CA TYR A 652 -6.79 -2.63 -18.57
C TYR A 652 -8.26 -2.64 -18.11
N THR A 653 -8.99 -3.72 -18.40
CA THR A 653 -10.35 -3.92 -17.92
C THR A 653 -10.38 -4.11 -16.40
N LEU A 654 -9.38 -4.73 -15.78
CA LEU A 654 -9.27 -4.81 -14.32
C LEU A 654 -9.11 -3.42 -13.69
N PHE A 655 -8.32 -2.53 -14.30
CA PHE A 655 -8.23 -1.14 -13.85
C PHE A 655 -9.53 -0.36 -14.04
N PHE A 656 -10.29 -0.63 -15.11
CA PHE A 656 -11.64 -0.11 -15.25
C PHE A 656 -12.57 -0.57 -14.11
N TYR A 657 -12.52 -1.84 -13.70
CA TYR A 657 -13.27 -2.32 -12.55
C TYR A 657 -12.79 -1.72 -11.23
N HIS A 658 -11.47 -1.54 -11.06
CA HIS A 658 -10.97 -0.80 -9.90
C HIS A 658 -11.55 0.62 -9.86
N TYR A 659 -11.49 1.35 -10.97
CA TYR A 659 -11.97 2.72 -11.02
C TYR A 659 -13.48 2.85 -10.80
N THR A 660 -14.27 1.96 -11.41
CA THR A 660 -15.73 2.06 -11.40
C THR A 660 -16.39 1.33 -10.24
N GLN A 661 -15.72 0.35 -9.64
CA GLN A 661 -16.31 -0.51 -8.60
C GLN A 661 -15.45 -0.57 -7.33
N GLY A 662 -14.14 -0.34 -7.42
CA GLY A 662 -13.20 -0.49 -6.31
C GLY A 662 -12.59 -1.89 -6.20
N SER A 663 -12.71 -2.69 -7.27
CA SER A 663 -12.15 -4.04 -7.35
C SER A 663 -10.62 -4.08 -7.30
N THR A 664 -10.06 -5.15 -6.75
CA THR A 664 -8.60 -5.36 -6.71
C THR A 664 -8.07 -5.91 -8.05
N VAL A 665 -6.87 -5.49 -8.45
CA VAL A 665 -6.23 -5.92 -9.72
C VAL A 665 -5.33 -7.13 -9.50
N PHE A 666 -4.49 -7.10 -8.46
CA PHE A 666 -3.61 -8.18 -8.04
C PHE A 666 -4.17 -8.80 -6.76
N ARG A 667 -4.59 -10.06 -6.82
CA ARG A 667 -5.41 -10.73 -5.79
C ARG A 667 -4.70 -11.93 -5.18
N ALA A 668 -4.85 -12.08 -3.87
CA ALA A 668 -4.56 -13.32 -3.18
C ALA A 668 -5.65 -14.35 -3.49
N LEU A 669 -5.30 -15.64 -3.46
CA LEU A 669 -6.26 -16.70 -3.76
C LEU A 669 -7.46 -16.69 -2.80
N TRP A 670 -7.25 -16.40 -1.50
CA TRP A 670 -8.34 -16.32 -0.53
C TRP A 670 -9.35 -15.21 -0.82
N HIS A 671 -8.99 -14.22 -1.63
CA HIS A 671 -9.89 -13.16 -2.05
C HIS A 671 -11.05 -13.74 -2.89
N GLU A 672 -10.74 -14.66 -3.79
CA GLU A 672 -11.70 -15.35 -4.67
C GLU A 672 -12.27 -16.64 -4.07
N PHE A 673 -11.51 -17.27 -3.18
CA PHE A 673 -11.84 -18.56 -2.58
C PHE A 673 -11.84 -18.47 -1.04
N PRO A 674 -12.62 -17.55 -0.43
CA PRO A 674 -12.53 -17.22 1.00
C PRO A 674 -12.86 -18.38 1.93
N THR A 675 -13.65 -19.35 1.47
CA THR A 675 -14.03 -20.55 2.23
C THR A 675 -13.01 -21.68 2.14
N GLU A 676 -12.01 -21.58 1.26
CA GLU A 676 -10.97 -22.60 1.13
C GLU A 676 -9.78 -22.30 2.05
N ILE A 677 -9.69 -22.99 3.18
CA ILE A 677 -8.64 -22.81 4.21
C ILE A 677 -7.23 -22.85 3.60
N ALA A 678 -7.00 -23.72 2.61
CA ALA A 678 -5.72 -23.88 1.94
C ALA A 678 -5.21 -22.59 1.25
N THR A 679 -6.10 -21.65 0.91
CA THR A 679 -5.74 -20.40 0.23
C THR A 679 -5.32 -19.28 1.17
N GLN A 680 -5.67 -19.37 2.45
CA GLN A 680 -5.52 -18.28 3.44
C GLN A 680 -4.05 -17.93 3.71
N GLY A 681 -3.14 -18.90 3.56
CA GLY A 681 -1.70 -18.74 3.79
C GLY A 681 -0.85 -18.67 2.52
N ILE A 682 -1.46 -18.65 1.34
CA ILE A 682 -0.71 -18.66 0.07
C ILE A 682 -0.23 -17.23 -0.24
N ASP A 683 1.09 -17.06 -0.24
CA ASP A 683 1.78 -15.84 -0.64
C ASP A 683 2.82 -16.07 -1.76
N THR A 684 2.79 -17.27 -2.36
CA THR A 684 3.66 -17.68 -3.48
C THR A 684 2.89 -17.85 -4.80
N GLN A 685 1.58 -17.67 -4.79
CA GLN A 685 0.71 -17.61 -5.97
C GLN A 685 -0.20 -16.40 -5.85
N PHE A 686 -0.62 -15.85 -6.98
CA PHE A 686 -1.57 -14.75 -7.03
C PHE A 686 -2.44 -14.84 -8.28
N LEU A 687 -3.48 -14.02 -8.31
CA LEU A 687 -4.38 -13.84 -9.44
C LEU A 687 -4.24 -12.41 -9.98
N LEU A 688 -4.25 -12.23 -11.29
CA LEU A 688 -4.71 -10.98 -11.90
C LEU A 688 -6.22 -11.08 -12.05
N GLY A 689 -6.95 -10.21 -11.34
CA GLY A 689 -8.39 -10.25 -11.26
C GLY A 689 -8.92 -11.58 -10.69
N PRO A 690 -10.08 -12.06 -11.15
CA PRO A 690 -10.72 -13.25 -10.57
C PRO A 690 -10.16 -14.60 -11.06
N GLY A 691 -9.22 -14.66 -11.99
CA GLY A 691 -8.86 -15.96 -12.55
C GLY A 691 -7.64 -16.11 -13.45
N PHE A 692 -6.79 -15.09 -13.66
CA PHE A 692 -5.51 -15.32 -14.32
C PHE A 692 -4.46 -15.64 -13.24
N MET A 693 -4.16 -16.92 -13.03
CA MET A 693 -3.29 -17.38 -11.94
C MET A 693 -1.84 -17.51 -12.37
N VAL A 694 -0.93 -17.00 -11.53
CA VAL A 694 0.52 -17.06 -11.71
C VAL A 694 1.15 -17.88 -10.59
N SER A 695 2.07 -18.78 -10.95
CA SER A 695 2.78 -19.66 -9.99
C SER A 695 4.29 -19.67 -10.29
N PRO A 696 5.04 -18.66 -9.80
CA PRO A 696 6.46 -18.46 -10.12
C PRO A 696 7.41 -19.42 -9.39
N ALA A 697 8.61 -19.59 -9.94
CA ALA A 697 9.76 -20.11 -9.20
C ALA A 697 10.36 -18.98 -8.36
N LEU A 698 10.58 -19.21 -7.07
CA LEU A 698 10.98 -18.17 -6.10
C LEU A 698 12.26 -18.53 -5.34
N ASN A 699 12.97 -19.58 -5.74
CA ASN A 699 14.22 -20.00 -5.13
C ASN A 699 15.25 -20.36 -6.19
N GLU A 700 16.53 -20.22 -5.82
CA GLU A 700 17.66 -20.62 -6.64
C GLU A 700 17.60 -22.11 -7.02
N GLY A 701 17.91 -22.42 -8.27
CA GLY A 701 17.92 -23.79 -8.80
C GLY A 701 16.53 -24.43 -8.91
N GLN A 702 15.46 -23.70 -8.59
CA GLN A 702 14.10 -24.24 -8.63
C GLN A 702 13.67 -24.52 -10.07
N ARG A 703 13.31 -25.78 -10.34
CA ARG A 703 12.81 -26.27 -11.66
C ARG A 703 11.43 -26.91 -11.58
N SER A 704 10.84 -26.95 -10.39
CA SER A 704 9.44 -27.33 -10.16
C SER A 704 8.81 -26.48 -9.04
N VAL A 705 7.51 -26.23 -9.12
CA VAL A 705 6.74 -25.43 -8.16
C VAL A 705 5.54 -26.23 -7.70
N ASN A 706 5.31 -26.28 -6.39
CA ASN A 706 4.07 -26.80 -5.83
C ASN A 706 3.03 -25.67 -5.86
N ALA A 707 2.02 -25.81 -6.71
CA ALA A 707 0.95 -24.83 -6.90
C ALA A 707 -0.39 -25.42 -6.46
N TYR A 708 -1.11 -24.73 -5.58
CA TYR A 708 -2.48 -25.05 -5.21
C TYR A 708 -3.44 -24.58 -6.31
N PHE A 709 -4.34 -25.47 -6.71
CA PHE A 709 -5.42 -25.19 -7.65
C PHE A 709 -6.74 -25.17 -6.87
N PRO A 710 -7.35 -23.99 -6.66
CA PRO A 710 -8.67 -23.87 -6.02
C PRO A 710 -9.74 -24.71 -6.71
N ASN A 711 -10.85 -25.00 -6.01
CA ASN A 711 -11.85 -25.98 -6.43
C ASN A 711 -12.76 -25.48 -7.58
N THR A 712 -12.16 -25.28 -8.75
CA THR A 712 -12.81 -24.86 -10.00
C THR A 712 -12.00 -25.38 -11.19
N ARG A 713 -12.45 -25.14 -12.42
CA ARG A 713 -11.70 -25.50 -13.64
C ARG A 713 -10.50 -24.58 -13.81
N TRP A 714 -9.37 -25.17 -14.18
CA TRP A 714 -8.15 -24.44 -14.51
C TRP A 714 -7.56 -25.00 -15.80
N PHE A 715 -7.11 -24.10 -16.66
CA PHE A 715 -6.49 -24.44 -17.94
C PHE A 715 -5.07 -23.90 -18.01
N ASN A 716 -4.13 -24.73 -18.47
CA ASN A 716 -2.78 -24.26 -18.77
C ASN A 716 -2.86 -23.26 -19.92
N LEU A 717 -2.35 -22.04 -19.71
CA LEU A 717 -2.46 -20.96 -20.68
C LEU A 717 -1.80 -21.31 -22.03
N ARG A 718 -0.62 -21.94 -21.98
CA ARG A 718 0.19 -22.22 -23.17
C ARG A 718 -0.38 -23.41 -23.92
N GLU A 719 -0.55 -24.54 -23.24
CA GLU A 719 -1.02 -25.79 -23.84
C GLU A 719 -2.52 -25.76 -24.19
N GLY A 720 -3.31 -24.94 -23.49
CA GLY A 720 -4.78 -24.91 -23.63
C GLY A 720 -5.47 -26.14 -23.06
N THR A 721 -4.73 -26.98 -22.32
CA THR A 721 -5.20 -28.22 -21.70
C THR A 721 -5.80 -27.95 -20.32
N GLU A 722 -6.79 -28.73 -19.92
CA GLU A 722 -7.30 -28.69 -18.54
C GLU A 722 -6.28 -29.34 -17.60
N VAL A 723 -6.01 -28.68 -16.46
CA VAL A 723 -5.03 -29.14 -15.46
C VAL A 723 -5.49 -30.43 -14.77
N ASN A 724 -6.80 -30.68 -14.71
CA ASN A 724 -7.42 -31.82 -14.03
C ASN A 724 -7.07 -31.93 -12.52
N ALA A 725 -6.84 -30.79 -11.86
CA ALA A 725 -6.69 -30.70 -10.41
C ALA A 725 -7.55 -29.59 -9.84
N ARG A 726 -8.22 -29.89 -8.71
CA ARG A 726 -9.17 -29.00 -8.04
C ARG A 726 -9.12 -29.22 -6.53
N GLY A 727 -9.06 -28.13 -5.77
CA GLY A 727 -8.93 -28.16 -4.30
C GLY A 727 -7.66 -28.87 -3.82
N THR A 728 -6.59 -28.86 -4.61
CA THR A 728 -5.38 -29.66 -4.33
C THR A 728 -4.12 -29.01 -4.91
N THR A 729 -2.97 -29.46 -4.42
CA THR A 729 -1.65 -28.99 -4.86
C THR A 729 -1.06 -29.94 -5.89
N LEU A 730 -0.54 -29.39 -6.99
CA LEU A 730 0.24 -30.12 -7.98
C LEU A 730 1.69 -29.65 -8.00
N ASN A 731 2.60 -30.56 -8.30
CA ASN A 731 3.97 -30.23 -8.66
C ASN A 731 4.04 -29.93 -10.16
N LEU A 732 4.35 -28.69 -10.52
CA LEU A 732 4.44 -28.20 -11.89
C LEU A 732 5.90 -28.05 -12.30
N ASN A 733 6.24 -28.44 -13.51
CA ASN A 733 7.55 -28.13 -14.09
C ASN A 733 7.67 -26.62 -14.33
N THR A 734 8.84 -26.05 -14.07
CA THR A 734 9.18 -24.65 -14.39
C THR A 734 10.63 -24.60 -14.89
N PRO A 735 10.89 -24.98 -16.16
CA PRO A 735 12.20 -24.73 -16.75
C PRO A 735 12.52 -23.21 -16.72
N LEU A 736 13.79 -22.86 -16.96
CA LEU A 736 14.27 -21.47 -16.84
C LEU A 736 13.61 -20.47 -17.79
N ASP A 737 12.93 -20.93 -18.83
CA ASP A 737 12.29 -20.11 -19.86
C ASP A 737 10.75 -20.07 -19.71
N THR A 738 10.21 -20.57 -18.61
CA THR A 738 8.78 -20.83 -18.45
C THR A 738 8.30 -20.61 -17.01
N ILE A 739 7.48 -19.58 -16.85
CA ILE A 739 6.59 -19.38 -15.71
C ILE A 739 5.24 -20.08 -15.91
N ASN A 740 4.69 -20.64 -14.82
CA ASN A 740 3.42 -21.34 -14.83
C ASN A 740 2.24 -20.36 -14.75
N LEU A 741 1.36 -20.44 -15.75
CA LEU A 741 0.23 -19.53 -15.96
C LEU A 741 -1.03 -20.33 -16.24
N HIS A 742 -2.12 -20.04 -15.54
CA HIS A 742 -3.38 -20.76 -15.67
C HIS A 742 -4.57 -19.82 -15.75
N LEU A 743 -5.56 -20.20 -16.55
CA LEU A 743 -6.84 -19.48 -16.67
C LEU A 743 -7.94 -20.25 -15.95
N ARG A 744 -8.72 -19.56 -15.13
CA ARG A 744 -9.89 -20.10 -14.44
C ARG A 744 -11.04 -20.29 -15.43
N GLY A 745 -11.73 -21.42 -15.35
CA GLY A 745 -12.98 -21.65 -16.09
C GLY A 745 -14.11 -20.74 -15.61
N GLY A 746 -15.01 -20.39 -16.53
CA GLY A 746 -16.09 -19.44 -16.32
C GLY A 746 -15.78 -18.01 -16.77
N ILE A 747 -14.59 -17.75 -17.30
CA ILE A 747 -14.13 -16.40 -17.62
C ILE A 747 -13.75 -16.27 -19.11
N ILE A 748 -14.16 -15.15 -19.71
CA ILE A 748 -13.71 -14.70 -21.03
C ILE A 748 -12.64 -13.62 -20.86
N TYR A 749 -11.45 -13.88 -21.39
CA TYR A 749 -10.29 -13.00 -21.30
C TYR A 749 -10.08 -12.28 -22.64
N PRO A 750 -10.21 -10.95 -22.72
CA PRO A 750 -9.88 -10.22 -23.93
C PRO A 750 -8.37 -10.18 -24.16
N THR A 751 -7.98 -10.34 -25.42
CA THR A 751 -6.60 -10.37 -25.88
C THR A 751 -6.40 -9.43 -27.06
N GLN A 752 -5.15 -9.07 -27.34
CA GLN A 752 -4.76 -8.33 -28.54
C GLN A 752 -3.36 -8.78 -28.96
N GLU A 753 -3.11 -8.98 -30.25
CA GLU A 753 -1.78 -9.44 -30.68
C GLU A 753 -0.67 -8.49 -30.18
N PRO A 754 0.39 -9.01 -29.55
CA PRO A 754 1.43 -8.17 -28.96
C PRO A 754 2.28 -7.48 -30.04
N ALA A 755 2.99 -6.43 -29.64
CA ALA A 755 3.97 -5.74 -30.46
C ALA A 755 5.10 -5.18 -29.57
N LEU A 756 6.07 -4.49 -30.17
CA LEU A 756 7.23 -3.93 -29.46
C LEU A 756 6.87 -2.81 -28.46
N ASN A 757 5.69 -2.22 -28.56
CA ASN A 757 5.13 -1.30 -27.57
C ASN A 757 3.60 -1.28 -27.68
N THR A 758 2.92 -0.68 -26.72
CA THR A 758 1.45 -0.62 -26.70
C THR A 758 0.87 0.24 -27.82
N GLU A 759 1.58 1.26 -28.30
CA GLU A 759 1.09 2.09 -29.41
C GLU A 759 0.92 1.25 -30.69
N LEU A 760 1.87 0.36 -30.97
CA LEU A 760 1.79 -0.59 -32.07
C LEU A 760 0.78 -1.70 -31.78
N ALA A 761 0.81 -2.29 -30.57
CA ALA A 761 -0.08 -3.40 -30.22
C ALA A 761 -1.56 -3.00 -30.32
N ARG A 762 -1.91 -1.77 -29.92
CA ARG A 762 -3.28 -1.24 -30.00
C ARG A 762 -3.82 -1.04 -31.41
N ARG A 763 -2.99 -1.19 -32.45
CA ARG A 763 -3.41 -1.18 -33.86
C ARG A 763 -3.78 -2.57 -34.38
N ASN A 764 -3.42 -3.62 -33.64
CA ASN A 764 -3.73 -5.00 -34.01
C ASN A 764 -5.18 -5.34 -33.70
N ASP A 765 -5.68 -6.39 -34.35
CA ASP A 765 -6.99 -6.96 -34.08
C ASP A 765 -7.07 -7.56 -32.67
N ILE A 766 -8.28 -7.62 -32.13
CA ILE A 766 -8.55 -8.18 -30.80
C ILE A 766 -8.91 -9.66 -30.91
N GLY A 767 -8.68 -10.38 -29.83
CA GLY A 767 -9.14 -11.75 -29.64
C GLY A 767 -9.83 -11.92 -28.29
N ILE A 768 -10.39 -13.10 -28.08
CA ILE A 768 -10.88 -13.54 -26.77
C ILE A 768 -10.47 -14.99 -26.52
N THR A 769 -10.08 -15.27 -25.27
CA THR A 769 -9.92 -16.63 -24.76
C THR A 769 -11.08 -16.95 -23.83
N ILE A 770 -11.91 -17.90 -24.21
CA ILE A 770 -13.09 -18.38 -23.48
C ILE A 770 -12.67 -19.63 -22.69
N ALA A 771 -12.51 -19.53 -21.38
CA ALA A 771 -12.24 -20.68 -20.52
C ALA A 771 -13.56 -21.18 -19.92
N LEU A 772 -14.01 -22.37 -20.29
CA LEU A 772 -15.33 -22.87 -19.88
C LEU A 772 -15.34 -23.38 -18.44
N ASP A 773 -16.40 -23.09 -17.68
CA ASP A 773 -16.68 -23.68 -16.37
C ASP A 773 -17.27 -25.10 -16.49
N ASP A 774 -17.76 -25.66 -15.38
CA ASP A 774 -18.42 -26.97 -15.35
C ASP A 774 -19.79 -26.99 -16.07
N ASN A 775 -20.40 -25.82 -16.25
CA ASN A 775 -21.65 -25.65 -17.00
C ASN A 775 -21.40 -25.34 -18.49
N ASN A 776 -20.17 -25.52 -18.97
CA ASN A 776 -19.74 -25.14 -20.32
C ASN A 776 -20.07 -23.68 -20.66
N SER A 777 -19.95 -22.80 -19.67
CA SER A 777 -20.26 -21.38 -19.78
C SER A 777 -19.07 -20.51 -19.38
N ALA A 778 -19.06 -19.27 -19.86
CA ALA A 778 -18.08 -18.26 -19.47
C ALA A 778 -18.62 -16.84 -19.65
N ASP A 779 -18.10 -15.91 -18.86
CA ASP A 779 -18.48 -14.49 -18.85
C ASP A 779 -17.26 -13.58 -18.80
N GLY A 780 -17.30 -12.44 -19.49
CA GLY A 780 -16.26 -11.43 -19.33
C GLY A 780 -16.57 -10.15 -20.09
N ARG A 781 -15.96 -9.04 -19.69
CA ARG A 781 -16.05 -7.77 -20.42
C ARG A 781 -14.69 -7.37 -20.97
N MET A 782 -14.73 -6.48 -21.96
CA MET A 782 -13.56 -5.75 -22.42
C MET A 782 -13.87 -4.25 -22.40
N TYR A 783 -13.09 -3.51 -21.61
CA TYR A 783 -13.06 -2.05 -21.64
C TYR A 783 -11.97 -1.57 -22.61
N ASN A 784 -12.28 -0.59 -23.43
CA ASN A 784 -11.30 0.09 -24.28
C ASN A 784 -11.66 1.57 -24.47
N ASP A 785 -10.72 2.47 -24.32
CA ASP A 785 -10.86 3.90 -24.62
C ASP A 785 -9.70 4.35 -25.54
N ASP A 786 -9.42 5.64 -25.63
CA ASP A 786 -8.26 6.15 -26.38
C ASP A 786 -6.91 5.68 -25.79
N GLY A 787 -6.88 5.35 -24.50
CA GLY A 787 -5.72 4.89 -23.75
C GLY A 787 -4.95 5.99 -23.03
N ASP A 788 -5.16 7.27 -23.36
CA ASP A 788 -4.37 8.39 -22.80
C ASP A 788 -5.20 9.66 -22.57
N MET A 789 -6.47 9.65 -22.99
CA MET A 789 -7.36 10.78 -22.83
C MET A 789 -7.82 10.96 -21.38
N LEU A 790 -8.05 12.22 -21.01
CA LEU A 790 -8.60 12.60 -19.73
C LEU A 790 -10.07 12.17 -19.60
N ASN A 791 -10.43 11.58 -18.47
CA ASN A 791 -11.81 11.31 -18.03
C ASN A 791 -12.74 10.65 -19.08
N PRO A 792 -12.33 9.54 -19.74
CA PRO A 792 -13.18 8.90 -20.76
C PRO A 792 -14.42 8.26 -20.16
N THR A 793 -14.35 7.72 -18.95
CA THR A 793 -15.46 7.06 -18.27
C THR A 793 -16.57 8.05 -17.94
N GLU A 794 -16.25 9.25 -17.42
CA GLU A 794 -17.23 10.29 -17.11
C GLU A 794 -17.80 10.93 -18.37
N SER A 795 -16.99 11.09 -19.40
CA SER A 795 -17.43 11.65 -20.69
C SER A 795 -18.12 10.63 -21.61
N GLY A 796 -18.21 9.37 -21.18
CA GLY A 796 -18.79 8.28 -21.96
C GLY A 796 -17.97 7.87 -23.19
N LYS A 797 -16.75 8.38 -23.37
CA LYS A 797 -15.88 8.19 -24.54
C LYS A 797 -15.05 6.91 -24.45
N TYR A 798 -15.73 5.79 -24.25
CA TYR A 798 -15.13 4.46 -24.19
C TYR A 798 -16.05 3.43 -24.86
N TYR A 799 -15.46 2.28 -25.17
CA TYR A 799 -16.15 1.08 -25.62
C TYR A 799 -16.16 0.06 -24.49
N LEU A 800 -17.33 -0.52 -24.24
CA LEU A 800 -17.50 -1.60 -23.28
C LEU A 800 -18.38 -2.66 -23.93
N VAL A 801 -17.84 -3.88 -24.03
CA VAL A 801 -18.57 -5.03 -24.55
C VAL A 801 -18.59 -6.13 -23.49
N HIS A 802 -19.74 -6.75 -23.33
CA HIS A 802 -19.97 -7.90 -22.47
C HIS A 802 -20.12 -9.14 -23.33
N HIS A 803 -19.21 -10.09 -23.14
CA HIS A 803 -19.22 -11.38 -23.80
C HIS A 803 -19.79 -12.44 -22.85
N THR A 804 -20.73 -13.22 -23.35
CA THR A 804 -21.25 -14.41 -22.68
C THR A 804 -21.14 -15.59 -23.61
N TYR A 805 -20.66 -16.72 -23.09
CA TYR A 805 -20.67 -17.99 -23.81
C TYR A 805 -21.52 -18.99 -23.02
N ALA A 806 -22.56 -19.52 -23.63
CA ALA A 806 -23.40 -20.55 -23.05
C ALA A 806 -24.08 -21.38 -24.16
N ASN A 807 -24.36 -22.65 -23.90
CA ASN A 807 -25.07 -23.54 -24.85
C ASN A 807 -24.41 -23.63 -26.25
N GLY A 808 -23.10 -23.40 -26.35
CA GLY A 808 -22.38 -23.41 -27.63
C GLY A 808 -22.48 -22.10 -28.44
N GLU A 809 -23.05 -21.04 -27.85
CA GLU A 809 -23.23 -19.74 -28.47
C GLU A 809 -22.42 -18.66 -27.74
N LEU A 810 -21.71 -17.83 -28.51
CA LEU A 810 -21.05 -16.61 -28.01
C LEU A 810 -21.94 -15.41 -28.35
N ILE A 811 -22.39 -14.69 -27.33
CA ILE A 811 -23.14 -13.44 -27.48
C ILE A 811 -22.25 -12.28 -27.02
N SER A 812 -22.15 -11.23 -27.83
CA SER A 812 -21.40 -10.01 -27.52
C SER A 812 -22.36 -8.83 -27.47
N THR A 813 -22.58 -8.28 -26.27
CA THR A 813 -23.48 -7.15 -26.04
C THR A 813 -22.67 -5.88 -25.81
N VAL A 814 -22.80 -4.90 -26.70
CA VAL A 814 -22.14 -3.60 -26.53
C VAL A 814 -22.92 -2.78 -25.50
N GLU A 815 -22.32 -2.61 -24.31
CA GLU A 815 -22.88 -1.84 -23.20
C GLU A 815 -22.62 -0.33 -23.36
N ASN A 816 -21.46 0.04 -23.93
CA ASN A 816 -21.15 1.41 -24.36
C ASN A 816 -20.38 1.41 -25.68
N ASN A 817 -20.72 2.35 -26.58
CA ASN A 817 -20.11 2.51 -27.90
C ASN A 817 -19.60 3.94 -28.14
N GLY A 818 -19.01 4.57 -27.12
CA GLY A 818 -18.51 5.94 -27.18
C GLY A 818 -17.11 6.10 -27.77
N TYR A 819 -16.47 5.02 -28.25
CA TYR A 819 -15.14 5.05 -28.87
C TYR A 819 -15.20 4.48 -30.31
N PRO A 820 -15.43 5.35 -31.33
CA PRO A 820 -15.71 4.91 -32.71
C PRO A 820 -14.60 4.09 -33.38
N ARG A 821 -13.35 4.22 -32.95
CA ARG A 821 -12.22 3.46 -33.51
C ARG A 821 -12.42 1.96 -33.40
N MET A 822 -13.20 1.48 -32.44
CA MET A 822 -13.52 0.05 -32.32
C MET A 822 -14.29 -0.50 -33.53
N ALA A 823 -14.92 0.34 -34.35
CA ALA A 823 -15.54 -0.10 -35.59
C ALA A 823 -14.52 -0.53 -36.68
N GLU A 824 -13.26 -0.13 -36.53
CA GLU A 824 -12.16 -0.45 -37.45
C GLU A 824 -11.36 -1.69 -37.01
N ILE A 825 -11.53 -2.13 -35.76
CA ILE A 825 -10.79 -3.25 -35.16
C ILE A 825 -11.68 -4.50 -35.19
N LYS A 826 -11.14 -5.64 -35.64
CA LYS A 826 -11.90 -6.89 -35.71
C LYS A 826 -11.70 -7.73 -34.47
N LEU A 827 -12.74 -8.49 -34.11
CA LEU A 827 -12.58 -9.70 -33.32
C LEU A 827 -12.08 -10.81 -34.24
N ASP A 828 -10.77 -11.00 -34.29
CA ASP A 828 -10.10 -11.89 -35.24
C ASP A 828 -9.98 -13.32 -34.72
N THR A 829 -9.63 -13.49 -33.43
CA THR A 829 -9.38 -14.82 -32.84
C THR A 829 -10.29 -15.12 -31.65
N ILE A 830 -10.93 -16.30 -31.68
CA ILE A 830 -11.69 -16.85 -30.55
C ILE A 830 -11.06 -18.19 -30.18
N ARG A 831 -10.50 -18.30 -28.96
CA ARG A 831 -9.93 -19.53 -28.42
C ARG A 831 -10.84 -20.08 -27.33
N ILE A 832 -11.39 -21.29 -27.51
CA ILE A 832 -12.28 -21.92 -26.52
C ILE A 832 -11.52 -23.06 -25.82
N LEU A 833 -11.37 -22.97 -24.49
CA LEU A 833 -10.73 -23.98 -23.65
C LEU A 833 -11.79 -24.85 -22.97
N GLY A 834 -11.57 -26.17 -22.98
CA GLY A 834 -12.53 -27.13 -22.42
C GLY A 834 -13.74 -27.43 -23.30
N ALA A 835 -13.67 -27.10 -24.60
CA ALA A 835 -14.72 -27.40 -25.57
C ALA A 835 -14.91 -28.91 -25.82
N PRO A 836 -16.13 -29.38 -26.12
CA PRO A 836 -16.38 -30.77 -26.52
C PRO A 836 -15.69 -31.09 -27.87
N GLN A 837 -15.23 -32.33 -28.05
CA GLN A 837 -14.50 -32.79 -29.26
C GLN A 837 -15.28 -32.67 -30.59
N ASN A 838 -16.56 -32.28 -30.58
CA ASN A 838 -17.46 -32.30 -31.75
C ASN A 838 -17.82 -30.92 -32.33
N LEU A 839 -17.03 -29.86 -32.05
CA LEU A 839 -17.18 -28.57 -32.76
C LEU A 839 -16.81 -28.76 -34.25
N SER A 840 -17.82 -28.94 -35.09
CA SER A 840 -17.65 -29.25 -36.53
C SER A 840 -17.90 -28.06 -37.46
N THR A 841 -18.61 -27.02 -37.00
CA THR A 841 -18.92 -25.81 -37.78
C THR A 841 -19.14 -24.60 -36.88
N ALA A 842 -18.59 -23.43 -37.24
CA ALA A 842 -18.92 -22.14 -36.64
C ALA A 842 -19.79 -21.34 -37.63
N THR A 843 -20.93 -20.82 -37.18
CA THR A 843 -21.83 -19.97 -37.97
C THR A 843 -22.04 -18.66 -37.23
N GLY A 844 -21.61 -17.54 -37.83
CA GLY A 844 -21.82 -16.21 -37.28
C GLY A 844 -23.10 -15.57 -37.83
N PHE A 845 -23.81 -14.83 -36.98
CA PHE A 845 -24.91 -13.94 -37.35
C PHE A 845 -24.57 -12.54 -36.80
N ASN A 846 -24.64 -11.53 -37.66
CA ASN A 846 -24.42 -10.13 -37.28
C ASN A 846 -25.66 -9.50 -36.67
#